data_AF-A0AA43CY05-F1
#
_entry.id   AF-A0AA43CY05-F1
#
_cell.length_a   1.000
_cell.length_b   1.000
_cell.length_c   1.000
_cell.angle_alpha   90.00
_cell.angle_beta   90.00
_cell.angle_gamma   90.00
#
_symmetry.space_group_name_H-M   'P 1'
#
loop_
_entity.id
_entity.type
_entity.pdbx_description
1 polymer ?
#
loop_
_entity_poly.entity_id
_entity_poly.type
_entity_poly.pdbx_seq_one_letter_code
_entity_poly.pdbx_strand_id
1 'polypeptide(L)'
;MDPSLLQQFRQQLASWIEVRLESQRLPFQRLELCPRTLTDQGRLVPDLVLWINRDSQLAGSMILLPDVVNAQVLSEGVSLANALGLGHFTTWAAREVSIWNVSSGEAILLDDFDLPPANRITPDDFQQTLDDLLERLKVVTVTSAPPTASYSEHYFANLCLRNLQELAPGLTISARLTAGRTADDEWVEQAPHEKAWISLWRLLLLLQQKRLPPGLQPDRLEFAIHYALSDLIKGQHPWLAIQQGEPPLPEDDAVRLHHLAGRLRQLGWPRNDQQAEEMVSLLINEAAHRLGLNAPQLPWPTDTATLRVNCHRPPSAEPCSLVAPRSYLAGWAFKRSLNEQIEQYSYAEDLQSLSTSQRLTNSLAILKGEHSLDRKERESQLMLLRQVWSRRFELPRKTPKWVWDALYLVGLVSEKISLELPKGWHHAPGVEVLWAVLLERYQLAEISLIETGEQSFLFTQCPQKISCVKVHRNNRVFELPLELTSTIMPGTTQIWLLADESVVELLCSKKIGGVRPDWADETEPLTWGAYLFVQTQLGKYLWHLCSNQTSLPEIDELPQAVRNYGLPLPGREILADLCLIGLPESEMIPEPDLLEREFTNIFGPTPVLTESATHDVTDGSKSRRRSSATPKEIASKVFEDGIPRFPEHYLMNLYRPELTEYTLHGVLEVTEEFFDKISLRTVEKDHTLEVSGKLIAEALILASYTDQEQISLPDDELILAEIVQQYRSDLVRLHDNLMRACRRFEPHRQQAVKLAGRIWQQQNLPPEKAYKTS
;
A
#
# COMPACT_ATOMS: atom_id res chain seq x y z
N MET A 1 31.43 6.03 -3.40
CA MET A 1 31.35 7.45 -3.01
C MET A 1 30.40 7.58 -1.82
N ASP A 2 30.55 8.62 -1.00
CA ASP A 2 29.50 9.00 -0.04
C ASP A 2 28.19 9.26 -0.83
N PRO A 3 27.05 8.64 -0.49
CA PRO A 3 25.78 8.83 -1.20
C PRO A 3 25.38 10.30 -1.34
N SER A 4 25.72 11.12 -0.35
CA SER A 4 25.43 12.56 -0.36
C SER A 4 26.28 13.32 -1.39
N LEU A 5 27.56 12.98 -1.52
CA LEU A 5 28.47 13.56 -2.51
C LEU A 5 28.11 13.15 -3.93
N LEU A 6 27.71 11.89 -4.15
CA LEU A 6 27.25 11.42 -5.45
C LEU A 6 25.97 12.15 -5.88
N GLN A 7 25.03 12.37 -4.95
CA GLN A 7 23.82 13.14 -5.23
C GLN A 7 24.13 14.60 -5.58
N GLN A 8 25.04 15.25 -4.85
CA GLN A 8 25.49 16.62 -5.16
C GLN A 8 26.17 16.70 -6.53
N PHE A 9 27.06 15.76 -6.84
CA PHE A 9 27.71 15.70 -8.14
C PHE A 9 26.72 15.49 -9.29
N ARG A 10 25.75 14.58 -9.11
CA ARG A 10 24.68 14.35 -10.09
C ARG A 10 23.86 15.63 -10.36
N GLN A 11 23.49 16.36 -9.30
CA GLN A 11 22.77 17.63 -9.42
C GLN A 11 23.62 18.71 -10.12
N GLN A 12 24.92 18.78 -9.80
CA GLN A 12 25.83 19.73 -10.42
C GLN A 12 26.00 19.45 -11.92
N LEU A 13 26.19 18.18 -12.28
CA LEU A 13 26.30 17.74 -13.67
C LEU A 13 25.01 18.03 -14.45
N ALA A 14 23.85 17.80 -13.81
CA ALA A 14 22.56 18.13 -14.39
C ALA A 14 22.40 19.62 -14.69
N SER A 15 22.76 20.47 -13.72
CA SER A 15 22.72 21.93 -13.89
C SER A 15 23.61 22.40 -15.03
N TRP A 16 24.83 21.86 -15.15
CA TRP A 16 25.72 22.19 -16.27
C TRP A 16 25.14 21.76 -17.62
N ILE A 17 24.58 20.56 -17.71
CA ILE A 17 23.92 20.06 -18.92
C ILE A 17 22.75 20.97 -19.30
N GLU A 18 21.87 21.33 -18.36
CA GLU A 18 20.71 22.20 -18.62
C GLU A 18 21.13 23.55 -19.21
N VAL A 19 22.17 24.19 -18.65
CA VAL A 19 22.74 25.43 -19.19
C VAL A 19 23.23 25.23 -20.63
N ARG A 20 23.81 24.07 -20.96
CA ARG A 20 24.25 23.76 -22.34
C ARG A 20 23.09 23.47 -23.28
N LEU A 21 22.02 22.83 -22.81
CA LEU A 21 20.81 22.61 -23.61
C LEU A 21 20.15 23.93 -24.03
N GLU A 22 20.22 24.97 -23.19
CA GLU A 22 19.70 26.30 -23.52
C GLU A 22 20.63 27.11 -24.43
N SER A 23 21.96 26.99 -24.24
CA SER A 23 22.95 27.86 -24.89
C SER A 23 23.57 27.29 -26.16
N GLN A 24 23.58 25.96 -26.34
CA GLN A 24 24.21 25.29 -27.48
C GLN A 24 23.17 24.57 -28.35
N ARG A 25 23.50 24.39 -29.64
CA ARG A 25 22.71 23.55 -30.55
C ARG A 25 23.03 22.07 -30.31
N LEU A 26 22.36 21.48 -29.32
CA LEU A 26 22.37 20.05 -29.03
C LEU A 26 21.10 19.39 -29.58
N PRO A 27 21.14 18.10 -29.97
CA PRO A 27 19.95 17.36 -30.40
C PRO A 27 19.01 17.00 -29.23
N PHE A 28 19.50 17.13 -27.98
CA PHE A 28 18.74 16.84 -26.78
C PHE A 28 17.90 18.07 -26.40
N GLN A 29 16.65 17.84 -26.01
CA GLN A 29 15.69 18.88 -25.62
C GLN A 29 15.43 18.89 -24.11
N ARG A 30 15.69 17.78 -23.42
CA ARG A 30 15.38 17.64 -22.00
C ARG A 30 16.33 16.68 -21.31
N LEU A 31 16.68 16.99 -20.06
CA LEU A 31 17.37 16.09 -19.16
C LEU A 31 16.38 15.49 -18.14
N GLU A 32 16.58 14.24 -17.77
CA GLU A 32 15.85 13.60 -16.68
C GLU A 32 16.82 12.89 -15.72
N LEU A 33 16.64 13.13 -14.42
CA LEU A 33 17.44 12.55 -13.35
C LEU A 33 16.80 11.26 -12.85
N CYS A 34 17.62 10.21 -12.69
CA CYS A 34 17.22 8.97 -12.04
C CYS A 34 15.88 8.36 -12.51
N PRO A 35 15.57 8.27 -13.82
CA PRO A 35 14.30 7.73 -14.24
C PRO A 35 14.23 6.21 -14.06
N ARG A 36 13.27 5.73 -13.28
CA ARG A 36 13.05 4.29 -13.08
C ARG A 36 12.70 3.63 -14.41
N THR A 37 13.53 2.66 -14.82
CA THR A 37 13.42 1.99 -16.12
C THR A 37 13.31 0.48 -15.91
N LEU A 38 12.32 -0.15 -16.53
CA LEU A 38 12.16 -1.61 -16.50
C LEU A 38 13.14 -2.26 -17.49
N THR A 39 13.95 -3.19 -17.01
CA THR A 39 14.95 -3.91 -17.82
C THR A 39 14.82 -5.42 -17.61
N ASP A 40 15.56 -6.20 -18.40
CA ASP A 40 15.67 -7.66 -18.26
C ASP A 40 16.35 -8.10 -16.94
N GLN A 41 17.10 -7.20 -16.30
CA GLN A 41 17.66 -7.40 -14.95
C GLN A 41 16.77 -6.83 -13.83
N GLY A 42 15.52 -6.46 -14.14
CA GLY A 42 14.60 -5.81 -13.20
C GLY A 42 14.61 -4.29 -13.34
N ARG A 43 14.21 -3.57 -12.28
CA ARG A 43 14.16 -2.10 -12.32
C ARG A 43 15.55 -1.52 -12.05
N LEU A 44 16.12 -0.89 -13.07
CA LEU A 44 17.36 -0.16 -12.97
C LEU A 44 17.10 1.35 -13.07
N VAL A 45 18.05 2.15 -12.59
CA VAL A 45 17.94 3.61 -12.51
C VAL A 45 19.22 4.22 -13.09
N PRO A 46 19.22 4.69 -14.34
CA PRO A 46 20.34 5.46 -14.86
C PRO A 46 20.43 6.79 -14.13
N ASP A 47 21.62 7.33 -13.91
CA ASP A 47 21.77 8.61 -13.22
C ASP A 47 21.16 9.77 -13.99
N LEU A 48 21.37 9.78 -15.31
CA LEU A 48 20.94 10.84 -16.23
C LEU A 48 20.46 10.24 -17.55
N VAL A 49 19.36 10.77 -18.10
CA VAL A 49 18.92 10.47 -19.47
C VAL A 49 18.73 11.77 -20.24
N LEU A 50 19.38 11.86 -21.40
CA LEU A 50 19.26 12.97 -22.34
C LEU A 50 18.21 12.61 -23.39
N TRP A 51 17.10 13.34 -23.41
CA TRP A 51 15.97 13.11 -24.31
C TRP A 51 16.08 13.99 -25.55
N ILE A 52 15.97 13.40 -26.75
CA ILE A 52 15.72 14.14 -27.99
C ILE A 52 14.26 14.62 -27.99
N ASN A 53 13.34 13.74 -27.60
CA ASN A 53 11.94 14.08 -27.36
C ASN A 53 11.41 13.18 -26.25
N ARG A 54 11.10 13.77 -25.10
CA ARG A 54 10.65 13.03 -23.91
C ARG A 54 9.26 12.42 -24.11
N ASP A 55 8.34 13.14 -24.73
CA ASP A 55 6.95 12.72 -24.92
C ASP A 55 6.85 11.50 -25.85
N SER A 56 7.75 11.43 -26.84
CA SER A 56 7.90 10.29 -27.75
C SER A 56 8.86 9.20 -27.26
N GLN A 57 9.40 9.33 -26.04
CA GLN A 57 10.42 8.46 -25.44
C GLN A 57 11.61 8.21 -26.35
N LEU A 58 12.04 9.25 -27.07
CA LEU A 58 13.22 9.20 -27.91
C LEU A 58 14.42 9.66 -27.08
N ALA A 59 15.05 8.72 -26.37
CA ALA A 59 16.31 8.95 -25.69
C ALA A 59 17.41 9.17 -26.73
N GLY A 60 18.30 10.11 -26.44
CA GLY A 60 19.48 10.40 -27.24
C GLY A 60 20.76 9.83 -26.63
N SER A 61 20.85 9.84 -25.29
CA SER A 61 21.93 9.17 -24.56
C SER A 61 21.56 8.99 -23.08
N MET A 62 22.38 8.26 -22.33
CA MET A 62 22.31 8.17 -20.88
C MET A 62 23.71 8.13 -20.26
N ILE A 63 23.79 8.55 -19.00
CA ILE A 63 25.04 8.56 -18.22
C ILE A 63 24.82 7.79 -16.92
N LEU A 64 25.77 6.91 -16.61
CA LEU A 64 25.92 6.20 -15.35
C LEU A 64 27.11 6.78 -14.58
N LEU A 65 26.99 6.92 -13.26
CA LEU A 65 28.01 7.47 -12.37
C LEU A 65 28.55 6.38 -11.42
N PRO A 66 29.26 5.35 -11.91
CA PRO A 66 29.79 4.29 -11.07
C PRO A 66 31.03 4.75 -10.28
N ASP A 67 31.27 4.12 -9.13
CA ASP A 67 32.55 4.28 -8.41
C ASP A 67 33.72 3.66 -9.19
N VAL A 68 33.48 2.49 -9.80
CA VAL A 68 34.44 1.73 -10.62
C VAL A 68 33.67 1.09 -11.77
N VAL A 69 34.21 1.20 -13.00
CA VAL A 69 33.66 0.48 -14.16
C VAL A 69 34.08 -0.99 -14.06
N ASN A 70 33.10 -1.87 -13.85
CA ASN A 70 33.29 -3.31 -13.77
C ASN A 70 32.28 -4.04 -14.67
N ALA A 71 32.39 -5.37 -14.79
CA ALA A 71 31.51 -6.16 -15.63
C ALA A 71 30.01 -6.01 -15.28
N GLN A 72 29.68 -5.81 -14.00
CA GLN A 72 28.30 -5.61 -13.55
C GLN A 72 27.73 -4.28 -14.07
N VAL A 73 28.47 -3.17 -13.91
CA VAL A 73 28.08 -1.84 -14.42
C VAL A 73 27.90 -1.86 -15.94
N LEU A 74 28.79 -2.55 -16.65
CA LEU A 74 28.67 -2.68 -18.10
C LEU A 74 27.42 -3.50 -18.50
N SER A 75 27.12 -4.58 -17.77
CA SER A 75 25.90 -5.37 -17.98
C SER A 75 24.65 -4.54 -17.71
N GLU A 76 24.60 -3.78 -16.61
CA GLU A 76 23.50 -2.86 -16.28
C GLU A 76 23.34 -1.76 -17.35
N GLY A 77 24.45 -1.21 -17.84
CA GLY A 77 24.48 -0.24 -18.92
C GLY A 77 23.91 -0.78 -20.23
N VAL A 78 24.23 -2.02 -20.61
CA VAL A 78 23.62 -2.69 -21.77
C VAL A 78 22.11 -2.86 -21.59
N SER A 79 21.68 -3.37 -20.44
CA SER A 79 20.26 -3.58 -20.12
C SER A 79 19.45 -2.28 -20.16
N LEU A 80 19.99 -1.20 -19.57
CA LEU A 80 19.38 0.13 -19.60
C LEU A 80 19.35 0.75 -21.01
N ALA A 81 20.43 0.60 -21.79
CA ALA A 81 20.49 1.10 -23.16
C ALA A 81 19.42 0.43 -24.03
N ASN A 82 19.33 -0.90 -23.95
CA ASN A 82 18.32 -1.69 -24.67
C ASN A 82 16.88 -1.32 -24.27
N ALA A 83 16.64 -1.01 -22.99
CA ALA A 83 15.34 -0.59 -22.47
C ALA A 83 14.97 0.86 -22.84
N LEU A 84 15.96 1.71 -23.13
CA LEU A 84 15.77 3.09 -23.61
C LEU A 84 15.83 3.23 -25.13
N GLY A 85 16.08 2.13 -25.86
CA GLY A 85 16.21 2.14 -27.32
C GLY A 85 17.50 2.79 -27.81
N LEU A 86 18.55 2.79 -26.98
CA LEU A 86 19.87 3.33 -27.29
C LEU A 86 20.80 2.19 -27.74
N GLY A 87 21.67 2.48 -28.71
CA GLY A 87 22.77 1.58 -29.08
C GLY A 87 24.07 1.90 -28.35
N HIS A 88 24.05 2.80 -27.35
CA HIS A 88 25.21 3.18 -26.58
C HIS A 88 24.83 3.64 -25.17
N PHE A 89 25.83 3.76 -24.30
CA PHE A 89 25.71 4.41 -22.99
C PHE A 89 27.03 5.03 -22.55
N THR A 90 26.97 5.94 -21.59
CA THR A 90 28.16 6.60 -21.04
C THR A 90 28.37 6.20 -19.58
N THR A 91 29.61 5.93 -19.19
CA THR A 91 30.03 5.82 -17.79
C THR A 91 30.92 6.99 -17.44
N TRP A 92 30.63 7.68 -16.34
CA TRP A 92 31.47 8.74 -15.79
C TRP A 92 32.00 8.27 -14.43
N ALA A 93 33.21 7.71 -14.44
CA ALA A 93 33.90 7.28 -13.23
C ALA A 93 34.84 8.38 -12.72
N ALA A 94 35.51 8.12 -11.59
CA ALA A 94 36.34 9.13 -10.94
C ALA A 94 37.55 9.62 -11.76
N ARG A 95 37.98 8.89 -12.80
CA ARG A 95 39.20 9.16 -13.58
C ARG A 95 39.02 9.11 -15.09
N GLU A 96 37.90 8.61 -15.56
CA GLU A 96 37.63 8.43 -16.98
C GLU A 96 36.14 8.63 -17.24
N VAL A 97 35.84 9.19 -18.40
CA VAL A 97 34.50 9.19 -18.97
C VAL A 97 34.56 8.35 -20.24
N SER A 98 33.70 7.35 -20.37
CA SER A 98 33.77 6.40 -21.48
C SER A 98 32.41 6.24 -22.13
N ILE A 99 32.39 6.21 -23.46
CA ILE A 99 31.22 5.87 -24.27
C ILE A 99 31.35 4.42 -24.70
N TRP A 100 30.33 3.63 -24.40
CA TRP A 100 30.24 2.22 -24.72
C TRP A 100 29.19 2.02 -25.80
N ASN A 101 29.54 1.34 -26.89
CA ASN A 101 28.61 0.88 -27.90
C ASN A 101 28.03 -0.47 -27.49
N VAL A 102 26.74 -0.67 -27.71
CA VAL A 102 26.03 -1.92 -27.41
C VAL A 102 25.91 -2.73 -28.70
N SER A 103 26.61 -3.86 -28.75
CA SER A 103 26.60 -4.77 -29.90
C SER A 103 26.40 -6.20 -29.42
N SER A 104 25.38 -6.88 -29.96
CA SER A 104 25.07 -8.28 -29.62
C SER A 104 24.94 -8.57 -28.11
N GLY A 105 24.48 -7.58 -27.33
CA GLY A 105 24.33 -7.72 -25.87
C GLY A 105 25.61 -7.49 -25.07
N GLU A 106 26.69 -7.06 -25.71
CA GLU A 106 27.96 -6.73 -25.06
C GLU A 106 28.29 -5.23 -25.18
N ALA A 107 28.99 -4.71 -24.17
CA ALA A 107 29.52 -3.35 -24.17
C ALA A 107 30.92 -3.33 -24.79
N ILE A 108 31.08 -2.57 -25.87
CA ILE A 108 32.35 -2.37 -26.57
C ILE A 108 32.75 -0.91 -26.42
N LEU A 109 33.96 -0.65 -25.90
CA LEU A 109 34.47 0.71 -25.75
C LEU A 109 34.51 1.41 -27.12
N LEU A 110 33.82 2.54 -27.23
CA LEU A 110 33.74 3.35 -28.45
C LEU A 110 34.67 4.55 -28.37
N ASP A 111 34.72 5.20 -27.21
CA ASP A 111 35.52 6.40 -26.96
C ASP A 111 35.76 6.57 -25.46
N ASP A 112 36.83 7.27 -25.10
CA ASP A 112 37.21 7.61 -23.74
C ASP A 112 37.80 9.01 -23.62
N PHE A 113 37.55 9.64 -22.48
CA PHE A 113 38.04 10.96 -22.13
C PHE A 113 38.77 10.85 -20.79
N ASP A 114 40.06 11.16 -20.81
CA ASP A 114 40.89 11.20 -19.62
C ASP A 114 40.52 12.40 -18.73
N LEU A 115 40.23 12.15 -17.46
CA LEU A 115 40.17 13.21 -16.46
C LEU A 115 41.57 13.47 -15.87
N PRO A 116 41.93 14.72 -15.54
CA PRO A 116 43.21 15.01 -14.91
C PRO A 116 43.40 14.23 -13.59
N PRO A 117 44.64 13.98 -13.13
CA PRO A 117 44.85 13.30 -11.86
C PRO A 117 44.22 14.09 -10.70
N ALA A 118 43.67 13.38 -9.71
CA ALA A 118 42.83 13.93 -8.63
C ALA A 118 43.46 15.07 -7.80
N ASN A 119 44.79 15.23 -7.85
CA ASN A 119 45.52 16.33 -7.20
C ASN A 119 45.59 17.62 -8.03
N ARG A 120 45.00 17.65 -9.23
CA ARG A 120 44.99 18.78 -10.16
C ARG A 120 43.62 19.08 -10.79
N ILE A 121 42.61 18.26 -10.51
CA ILE A 121 41.25 18.46 -11.03
C ILE A 121 40.65 19.74 -10.46
N THR A 122 40.13 20.57 -11.36
CA THR A 122 39.33 21.76 -11.09
C THR A 122 37.90 21.55 -11.61
N PRO A 123 36.91 22.34 -11.12
CA PRO A 123 35.56 22.31 -11.69
C PRO A 123 35.51 22.62 -13.19
N ASP A 124 36.45 23.42 -13.69
CA ASP A 124 36.55 23.78 -15.11
C ASP A 124 36.95 22.57 -15.96
N ASP A 125 37.79 21.68 -15.45
CA ASP A 125 38.16 20.43 -16.13
C ASP A 125 36.93 19.54 -16.34
N PHE A 126 36.05 19.41 -15.33
CA PHE A 126 34.82 18.64 -15.47
C PHE A 126 33.85 19.27 -16.47
N GLN A 127 33.75 20.59 -16.53
CA GLN A 127 32.93 21.28 -17.52
C GLN A 127 33.48 21.10 -18.93
N GLN A 128 34.81 21.15 -19.10
CA GLN A 128 35.44 20.93 -20.40
C GLN A 128 35.23 19.49 -20.88
N THR A 129 35.44 18.49 -20.01
CA THR A 129 35.14 17.08 -20.34
C THR A 129 33.66 16.88 -20.65
N LEU A 130 32.75 17.57 -19.94
CA LEU A 130 31.33 17.54 -20.26
C LEU A 130 31.04 18.12 -21.65
N ASP A 131 31.63 19.26 -21.99
CA ASP A 131 31.46 19.90 -23.29
C ASP A 131 31.96 18.99 -24.42
N ASP A 132 33.13 18.37 -24.26
CA ASP A 132 33.69 17.40 -25.20
C ASP A 132 32.80 16.15 -25.32
N LEU A 133 32.29 15.63 -24.20
CA LEU A 133 31.35 14.52 -24.16
C LEU A 133 30.07 14.87 -24.92
N LEU A 134 29.45 16.02 -24.65
CA LEU A 134 28.20 16.44 -25.28
C LEU A 134 28.36 16.62 -26.79
N GLU A 135 29.45 17.22 -27.26
CA GLU A 135 29.76 17.31 -28.69
C GLU A 135 29.92 15.94 -29.33
N ARG A 136 30.58 15.01 -28.63
CA ARG A 136 30.73 13.64 -29.13
C ARG A 136 29.40 12.91 -29.19
N LEU A 137 28.56 13.05 -28.17
CA LEU A 137 27.24 12.45 -28.10
C LEU A 137 26.33 12.92 -29.25
N LYS A 138 26.47 14.17 -29.75
CA LYS A 138 25.72 14.62 -30.95
C LYS A 138 25.87 13.66 -32.13
N VAL A 139 27.10 13.18 -32.35
CA VAL A 139 27.42 12.28 -33.46
C VAL A 139 27.00 10.86 -33.10
N VAL A 140 27.37 10.39 -31.91
CA VAL A 140 27.12 9.01 -31.47
C VAL A 140 25.63 8.69 -31.45
N THR A 141 24.79 9.61 -30.97
CA THR A 141 23.32 9.44 -30.96
C THR A 141 22.73 9.12 -32.33
N VAL A 142 23.30 9.65 -33.40
CA VAL A 142 22.85 9.38 -34.78
C VAL A 142 23.47 8.11 -35.34
N THR A 143 24.77 7.90 -35.11
CA THR A 143 25.51 6.79 -35.74
C THR A 143 25.27 5.44 -35.07
N SER A 144 24.91 5.42 -33.78
CA SER A 144 24.66 4.21 -32.99
C SER A 144 23.16 3.94 -32.79
N ALA A 145 22.26 4.72 -33.39
CA ALA A 145 20.83 4.51 -33.25
C ALA A 145 20.45 3.09 -33.75
N PRO A 146 19.84 2.24 -32.91
CA PRO A 146 19.43 0.91 -33.35
C PRO A 146 18.32 1.02 -34.40
N PRO A 147 18.25 0.10 -35.38
CA PRO A 147 17.07 0.02 -36.23
C PRO A 147 15.84 -0.26 -35.37
N THR A 148 14.67 0.25 -35.77
CA THR A 148 13.41 -0.01 -35.03
C THR A 148 13.10 -1.50 -34.90
N ALA A 149 13.66 -2.32 -35.81
CA ALA A 149 13.62 -3.78 -35.81
C ALA A 149 14.45 -4.46 -34.69
N SER A 150 15.29 -3.74 -33.94
CA SER A 150 16.07 -4.30 -32.83
C SER A 150 15.64 -3.79 -31.47
N TYR A 151 14.59 -2.95 -31.38
CA TYR A 151 14.05 -2.53 -30.10
C TYR A 151 13.45 -3.70 -29.33
N SER A 152 13.81 -3.75 -28.05
CA SER A 152 13.36 -4.77 -27.10
C SER A 152 11.93 -4.54 -26.63
N GLU A 153 11.32 -5.59 -26.09
CA GLU A 153 10.01 -5.59 -25.46
C GLU A 153 9.99 -4.65 -24.24
N HIS A 154 11.13 -4.53 -23.54
CA HIS A 154 11.34 -3.59 -22.46
C HIS A 154 11.24 -2.13 -22.91
N TYR A 155 11.73 -1.79 -24.10
CA TYR A 155 11.57 -0.45 -24.66
C TYR A 155 10.08 -0.11 -24.90
N PHE A 156 9.33 -1.02 -25.53
CA PHE A 156 7.90 -0.82 -25.75
C PHE A 156 7.10 -0.78 -24.43
N ALA A 157 7.47 -1.61 -23.44
CA ALA A 157 6.86 -1.59 -22.12
C ALA A 157 7.13 -0.25 -21.41
N ASN A 158 8.37 0.24 -21.38
CA ASN A 158 8.69 1.55 -20.77
C ASN A 158 7.98 2.71 -21.47
N LEU A 159 7.84 2.66 -22.79
CA LEU A 159 7.05 3.63 -23.55
C LEU A 159 5.58 3.69 -23.05
N CYS A 160 4.97 2.53 -22.78
CA CYS A 160 3.62 2.47 -22.22
C CYS A 160 3.58 2.94 -20.75
N LEU A 161 4.49 2.45 -19.90
CA LEU A 161 4.50 2.73 -18.46
C LEU A 161 4.70 4.20 -18.13
N ARG A 162 5.52 4.91 -18.90
CA ARG A 162 5.76 6.35 -18.72
C ARG A 162 4.55 7.17 -19.15
N ASN A 163 3.91 6.80 -20.26
CA ASN A 163 2.66 7.44 -20.66
C ASN A 163 1.57 7.23 -19.60
N LEU A 164 1.44 6.01 -19.04
CA LEU A 164 0.51 5.73 -17.93
C LEU A 164 0.76 6.58 -16.69
N GLN A 165 2.02 6.88 -16.33
CA GLN A 165 2.34 7.73 -15.19
C GLN A 165 1.82 9.15 -15.37
N GLU A 166 1.87 9.68 -16.59
CA GLU A 166 1.43 11.05 -16.87
C GLU A 166 -0.11 11.18 -17.01
N LEU A 167 -0.86 10.08 -17.11
CA LEU A 167 -2.34 10.12 -17.12
C LEU A 167 -2.95 10.33 -15.72
N ALA A 168 -2.21 10.02 -14.65
CA ALA A 168 -2.78 9.96 -13.30
C ALA A 168 -3.47 11.28 -12.87
N PRO A 169 -2.88 12.48 -13.05
CA PRO A 169 -3.52 13.72 -12.61
C PRO A 169 -4.86 14.00 -13.31
N GLY A 170 -4.93 13.84 -14.63
CA GLY A 170 -6.14 14.06 -15.42
C GLY A 170 -7.25 13.09 -15.05
N LEU A 171 -6.91 11.81 -14.93
CA LEU A 171 -7.86 10.76 -14.54
C LEU A 171 -8.37 10.91 -13.11
N THR A 172 -7.55 11.39 -12.16
CA THR A 172 -8.00 11.70 -10.80
C THR A 172 -9.07 12.79 -10.79
N ILE A 173 -8.89 13.84 -11.60
CA ILE A 173 -9.89 14.90 -11.74
C ILE A 173 -11.18 14.34 -12.36
N SER A 174 -11.07 13.55 -13.44
CA SER A 174 -12.22 12.93 -14.11
C SER A 174 -13.03 11.99 -13.19
N ALA A 175 -12.33 11.16 -12.42
CA ALA A 175 -12.95 10.27 -11.45
C ALA A 175 -13.73 11.06 -10.39
N ARG A 176 -13.14 12.12 -9.82
CA ARG A 176 -13.81 12.99 -8.84
C ARG A 176 -15.07 13.65 -9.38
N LEU A 177 -15.02 14.16 -10.62
CA LEU A 177 -16.18 14.77 -11.27
C LEU A 177 -17.32 13.75 -11.50
N THR A 178 -16.96 12.51 -11.85
CA THR A 178 -17.91 11.41 -12.07
C THR A 178 -18.53 10.92 -10.77
N ALA A 179 -17.76 10.89 -9.69
CA ALA A 179 -18.18 10.42 -8.37
C ALA A 179 -19.20 11.37 -7.69
N GLY A 180 -19.08 12.68 -7.91
CA GLY A 180 -19.88 13.70 -7.22
C GLY A 180 -19.53 13.88 -5.73
N ARG A 181 -20.31 14.70 -5.01
CA ARG A 181 -20.01 15.13 -3.61
C ARG A 181 -20.17 14.03 -2.53
N THR A 182 -20.59 12.83 -2.89
CA THR A 182 -20.99 11.76 -1.94
C THR A 182 -20.29 10.43 -2.18
N ALA A 183 -19.27 10.39 -3.04
CA ALA A 183 -18.58 9.15 -3.35
C ALA A 183 -17.64 8.72 -2.23
N ASP A 184 -17.42 7.41 -2.16
CA ASP A 184 -16.47 6.78 -1.25
C ASP A 184 -15.04 7.18 -1.63
N ASP A 185 -14.25 7.64 -0.66
CA ASP A 185 -12.89 8.13 -0.87
C ASP A 185 -12.00 7.02 -1.49
N GLU A 186 -12.25 5.76 -1.12
CA GLU A 186 -11.49 4.60 -1.63
C GLU A 186 -11.72 4.38 -3.15
N TRP A 187 -12.93 4.60 -3.67
CA TRP A 187 -13.21 4.48 -5.10
C TRP A 187 -12.50 5.58 -5.90
N VAL A 188 -12.51 6.80 -5.37
CA VAL A 188 -11.88 7.97 -6.01
C VAL A 188 -10.36 7.81 -6.14
N GLU A 189 -9.73 7.09 -5.21
CA GLU A 189 -8.32 6.76 -5.27
C GLU A 189 -8.00 5.64 -6.27
N GLN A 190 -8.85 4.61 -6.37
CA GLN A 190 -8.58 3.43 -7.20
C GLN A 190 -9.00 3.61 -8.68
N ALA A 191 -10.14 4.27 -8.94
CA ALA A 191 -10.72 4.40 -10.27
C ALA A 191 -9.78 5.03 -11.33
N PRO A 192 -8.96 6.07 -11.02
CA PRO A 192 -8.00 6.63 -11.97
C PRO A 192 -6.96 5.60 -12.42
N HIS A 193 -6.45 4.81 -11.48
CA HIS A 193 -5.45 3.77 -11.77
C HIS A 193 -6.04 2.65 -12.62
N GLU A 194 -7.26 2.21 -12.31
CA GLU A 194 -7.96 1.21 -13.12
C GLU A 194 -8.21 1.72 -14.54
N LYS A 195 -8.67 2.98 -14.66
CA LYS A 195 -8.95 3.61 -15.95
C LYS A 195 -7.72 3.73 -16.84
N ALA A 196 -6.57 4.08 -16.26
CA ALA A 196 -5.32 4.21 -16.99
C ALA A 196 -4.94 2.87 -17.65
N TRP A 197 -4.93 1.80 -16.84
CA TRP A 197 -4.57 0.46 -17.31
C TRP A 197 -5.58 -0.11 -18.31
N ILE A 198 -6.89 0.00 -18.04
CA ILE A 198 -7.89 -0.56 -18.96
C ILE A 198 -7.90 0.17 -20.31
N SER A 199 -7.68 1.49 -20.32
CA SER A 199 -7.52 2.27 -21.54
C SER A 199 -6.31 1.83 -22.35
N LEU A 200 -5.17 1.57 -21.69
CA LEU A 200 -3.99 1.01 -22.35
C LEU A 200 -4.27 -0.37 -22.94
N TRP A 201 -4.87 -1.30 -22.18
CA TRP A 201 -5.14 -2.65 -22.68
C TRP A 201 -6.04 -2.65 -23.92
N ARG A 202 -7.10 -1.82 -23.90
CA ARG A 202 -7.98 -1.64 -25.05
C ARG A 202 -7.22 -1.11 -26.26
N LEU A 203 -6.38 -0.09 -26.05
CA LEU A 203 -5.56 0.49 -27.12
C LEU A 203 -4.60 -0.54 -27.72
N LEU A 204 -3.87 -1.28 -26.90
CA LEU A 204 -2.90 -2.28 -27.34
C LEU A 204 -3.56 -3.45 -28.08
N LEU A 205 -4.70 -3.94 -27.59
CA LEU A 205 -5.47 -4.98 -28.28
C LEU A 205 -5.91 -4.50 -29.67
N LEU A 206 -6.49 -3.30 -29.76
CA LEU A 206 -6.99 -2.77 -31.04
C LEU A 206 -5.85 -2.45 -32.02
N LEU A 207 -4.67 -2.09 -31.52
CA LEU A 207 -3.45 -1.96 -32.33
C LEU A 207 -2.99 -3.31 -32.87
N GLN A 208 -2.91 -4.34 -32.01
CA GLN A 208 -2.50 -5.69 -32.41
C GLN A 208 -3.46 -6.26 -33.46
N GLN A 209 -4.78 -6.07 -33.30
CA GLN A 209 -5.78 -6.53 -34.26
C GLN A 209 -5.96 -5.61 -35.48
N LYS A 210 -5.20 -4.49 -35.56
CA LYS A 210 -5.28 -3.49 -36.63
C LYS A 210 -6.70 -2.93 -36.84
N ARG A 211 -7.45 -2.73 -35.76
CA ARG A 211 -8.85 -2.28 -35.78
C ARG A 211 -9.04 -0.79 -35.47
N LEU A 212 -7.98 -0.06 -35.12
CA LEU A 212 -8.06 1.40 -35.00
C LEU A 212 -8.08 2.06 -36.39
N PRO A 213 -9.04 2.96 -36.67
CA PRO A 213 -9.16 3.60 -37.98
C PRO A 213 -7.93 4.46 -38.31
N PRO A 214 -7.51 4.51 -39.59
CA PRO A 214 -6.48 5.46 -40.03
C PRO A 214 -7.00 6.90 -39.93
N GLY A 215 -6.18 7.84 -39.46
CA GLY A 215 -6.55 9.26 -39.37
C GLY A 215 -7.48 9.62 -38.20
N LEU A 216 -7.58 8.76 -37.19
CA LEU A 216 -8.31 9.01 -35.93
C LEU A 216 -7.87 10.35 -35.33
N GLN A 217 -8.84 11.18 -34.93
CA GLN A 217 -8.56 12.41 -34.20
C GLN A 217 -8.49 12.10 -32.69
N PRO A 218 -7.61 12.79 -31.93
CA PRO A 218 -7.44 12.55 -30.50
C PRO A 218 -8.73 12.58 -29.66
N ASP A 219 -9.57 13.59 -29.88
CA ASP A 219 -10.85 13.83 -29.21
C ASP A 219 -11.86 12.70 -29.39
N ARG A 220 -11.68 11.86 -30.43
CA ARG A 220 -12.56 10.73 -30.73
C ARG A 220 -11.97 9.38 -30.32
N LEU A 221 -10.83 9.36 -29.62
CA LEU A 221 -10.13 8.11 -29.31
C LEU A 221 -11.01 7.15 -28.51
N GLU A 222 -11.60 7.60 -27.40
CA GLU A 222 -12.43 6.74 -26.54
C GLU A 222 -13.68 6.23 -27.27
N PHE A 223 -14.32 7.09 -28.07
CA PHE A 223 -15.45 6.68 -28.91
C PHE A 223 -15.05 5.63 -29.96
N ALA A 224 -13.91 5.81 -30.61
CA ALA A 224 -13.40 4.86 -31.59
C ALA A 224 -13.03 3.52 -30.94
N ILE A 225 -12.44 3.55 -29.74
CA ILE A 225 -12.20 2.35 -28.92
C ILE A 225 -13.52 1.64 -28.62
N HIS A 226 -14.53 2.37 -28.14
CA HIS A 226 -15.83 1.81 -27.81
C HIS A 226 -16.49 1.13 -29.02
N TYR A 227 -16.50 1.81 -30.16
CA TYR A 227 -17.07 1.27 -31.40
C TYR A 227 -16.32 0.02 -31.86
N ALA A 228 -14.98 0.05 -31.91
CA ALA A 228 -14.17 -1.07 -32.37
C ALA A 228 -14.27 -2.30 -31.45
N LEU A 229 -14.43 -2.08 -30.14
CA LEU A 229 -14.61 -3.15 -29.17
C LEU A 229 -16.02 -3.76 -29.18
N SER A 230 -17.05 -3.00 -29.56
CA SER A 230 -18.44 -3.49 -29.57
C SER A 230 -18.63 -4.73 -30.45
N ASP A 231 -17.83 -4.87 -31.51
CA ASP A 231 -17.81 -6.05 -32.38
C ASP A 231 -16.99 -7.23 -31.81
N LEU A 232 -16.04 -6.96 -30.91
CA LEU A 232 -15.15 -7.95 -30.28
C LEU A 232 -15.72 -8.52 -28.97
N ILE A 233 -16.49 -7.72 -28.23
CA ILE A 233 -16.99 -8.05 -26.89
C ILE A 233 -18.11 -9.10 -26.92
N LYS A 234 -18.78 -9.33 -28.06
CA LYS A 234 -19.91 -10.27 -28.19
C LYS A 234 -19.58 -11.75 -27.89
N GLY A 235 -18.35 -12.09 -27.49
CA GLY A 235 -18.05 -13.39 -26.91
C GLY A 235 -16.63 -13.63 -26.40
N GLN A 236 -15.64 -12.80 -26.77
CA GLN A 236 -14.22 -13.13 -26.53
C GLN A 236 -13.54 -12.31 -25.42
N HIS A 237 -13.93 -11.05 -25.20
CA HIS A 237 -13.22 -10.14 -24.28
C HIS A 237 -14.13 -9.25 -23.41
N PRO A 238 -15.00 -9.81 -22.55
CA PRO A 238 -15.86 -9.02 -21.66
C PRO A 238 -15.06 -8.11 -20.70
N TRP A 239 -13.84 -8.52 -20.35
CA TRP A 239 -12.92 -7.78 -19.47
C TRP A 239 -12.46 -6.43 -20.03
N LEU A 240 -12.52 -6.26 -21.36
CA LEU A 240 -12.15 -5.02 -22.03
C LEU A 240 -13.36 -4.14 -22.33
N ALA A 241 -14.58 -4.56 -22.00
CA ALA A 241 -15.78 -3.78 -22.24
C ALA A 241 -15.80 -2.47 -21.45
N ILE A 242 -16.36 -1.40 -22.02
CA ILE A 242 -16.61 -0.16 -21.27
C ILE A 242 -17.80 -0.40 -20.33
N GLN A 243 -17.61 -0.17 -19.04
CA GLN A 243 -18.65 -0.37 -18.01
C GLN A 243 -19.39 0.94 -17.70
N GLN A 244 -20.60 0.83 -17.17
CA GLN A 244 -21.33 1.98 -16.62
C GLN A 244 -20.63 2.46 -15.34
N GLY A 245 -20.43 3.77 -15.22
CA GLY A 245 -19.74 4.38 -14.07
C GLY A 245 -18.22 4.45 -14.21
N GLU A 246 -17.64 3.93 -15.30
CA GLU A 246 -16.23 4.14 -15.62
C GLU A 246 -15.99 5.64 -15.90
N PRO A 247 -14.97 6.29 -15.30
CA PRO A 247 -14.69 7.69 -15.56
C PRO A 247 -14.32 7.90 -17.04
N PRO A 248 -14.78 9.00 -17.68
CA PRO A 248 -14.43 9.30 -19.06
C PRO A 248 -12.94 9.63 -19.18
N LEU A 249 -12.36 9.38 -20.35
CA LEU A 249 -10.98 9.75 -20.65
C LEU A 249 -10.91 11.26 -20.94
N PRO A 250 -10.13 12.06 -20.17
CA PRO A 250 -9.93 13.48 -20.46
C PRO A 250 -9.32 13.72 -21.84
N GLU A 251 -9.58 14.89 -22.43
CA GLU A 251 -9.09 15.23 -23.77
C GLU A 251 -7.55 15.17 -23.88
N ASP A 252 -6.83 15.76 -22.92
CA ASP A 252 -5.36 15.73 -22.90
C ASP A 252 -4.80 14.30 -22.77
N ASP A 253 -5.47 13.46 -21.98
CA ASP A 253 -5.12 12.05 -21.79
C ASP A 253 -5.42 11.24 -23.06
N ALA A 254 -6.50 11.56 -23.77
CA ALA A 254 -6.82 10.99 -25.07
C ALA A 254 -5.80 11.37 -26.14
N VAL A 255 -5.35 12.62 -26.17
CA VAL A 255 -4.25 13.09 -27.03
C VAL A 255 -2.97 12.30 -26.77
N ARG A 256 -2.61 12.13 -25.50
CA ARG A 256 -1.42 11.36 -25.12
C ARG A 256 -1.50 9.90 -25.56
N LEU A 257 -2.60 9.21 -25.26
CA LEU A 257 -2.80 7.82 -25.70
C LEU A 257 -2.86 7.69 -27.23
N HIS A 258 -3.40 8.69 -27.92
CA HIS A 258 -3.39 8.73 -29.38
C HIS A 258 -1.96 8.86 -29.93
N HIS A 259 -1.12 9.73 -29.35
CA HIS A 259 0.28 9.84 -29.73
C HIS A 259 1.07 8.56 -29.44
N LEU A 260 0.83 7.92 -28.29
CA LEU A 260 1.38 6.60 -27.96
C LEU A 260 1.02 5.58 -29.04
N ALA A 261 -0.25 5.52 -29.44
CA ALA A 261 -0.71 4.59 -30.48
C ALA A 261 -0.03 4.83 -31.83
N GLY A 262 0.09 6.10 -32.22
CA GLY A 262 0.81 6.51 -33.43
C GLY A 262 2.28 6.12 -33.36
N ARG A 263 2.94 6.34 -32.23
CA ARG A 263 4.35 6.00 -32.00
C ARG A 263 4.59 4.50 -32.06
N LEU A 264 3.75 3.69 -31.39
CA LEU A 264 3.83 2.23 -31.46
C LEU A 264 3.69 1.72 -32.90
N ARG A 265 2.75 2.28 -33.67
CA ARG A 265 2.58 1.94 -35.09
C ARG A 265 3.77 2.34 -35.95
N GLN A 266 4.33 3.54 -35.74
CA GLN A 266 5.53 4.01 -36.45
C GLN A 266 6.74 3.11 -36.18
N LEU A 267 6.85 2.59 -34.97
CA LEU A 267 7.92 1.69 -34.55
C LEU A 267 7.68 0.23 -34.99
N GLY A 268 6.52 -0.06 -35.57
CA GLY A 268 6.17 -1.38 -36.08
C GLY A 268 5.67 -2.36 -35.02
N TRP A 269 5.15 -1.89 -33.89
CA TRP A 269 4.60 -2.76 -32.84
C TRP A 269 3.12 -3.13 -33.10
N PRO A 270 2.71 -4.39 -32.83
CA PRO A 270 3.57 -5.56 -32.63
C PRO A 270 4.05 -6.12 -33.97
N ARG A 271 5.27 -6.68 -34.00
CA ARG A 271 5.76 -7.35 -35.22
C ARG A 271 5.18 -8.75 -35.40
N ASN A 272 4.96 -9.45 -34.30
CA ASN A 272 4.35 -10.77 -34.22
C ASN A 272 3.68 -10.95 -32.86
N ASP A 273 2.89 -12.01 -32.70
CA ASP A 273 2.13 -12.27 -31.47
C ASP A 273 3.02 -12.63 -30.28
N GLN A 274 4.19 -13.24 -30.52
CA GLN A 274 5.16 -13.54 -29.45
C GLN A 274 5.71 -12.26 -28.81
N GLN A 275 6.15 -11.29 -29.60
CA GLN A 275 6.60 -9.99 -29.09
C GLN A 275 5.47 -9.25 -28.35
N ALA A 276 4.24 -9.36 -28.85
CA ALA A 276 3.09 -8.80 -28.15
C ALA A 276 2.91 -9.48 -26.78
N GLU A 277 3.00 -10.81 -26.72
CA GLU A 277 2.83 -11.61 -25.51
C GLU A 277 3.91 -11.33 -24.46
N GLU A 278 5.16 -11.21 -24.88
CA GLU A 278 6.30 -10.85 -24.01
C GLU A 278 6.12 -9.44 -23.42
N MET A 279 5.80 -8.44 -24.24
CA MET A 279 5.54 -7.07 -23.75
C MET A 279 4.32 -7.01 -22.81
N VAL A 280 3.23 -7.71 -23.17
CA VAL A 280 2.02 -7.78 -22.32
C VAL A 280 2.35 -8.45 -20.98
N SER A 281 3.19 -9.47 -20.97
CA SER A 281 3.64 -10.13 -19.74
C SER A 281 4.40 -9.18 -18.81
N LEU A 282 5.32 -8.36 -19.37
CA LEU A 282 6.02 -7.31 -18.61
C LEU A 282 5.02 -6.32 -18.00
N LEU A 283 4.03 -5.87 -18.79
CA LEU A 283 3.01 -4.93 -18.34
C LEU A 283 2.06 -5.53 -17.29
N ILE A 284 1.71 -6.82 -17.37
CA ILE A 284 0.90 -7.52 -16.35
C ILE A 284 1.64 -7.58 -15.01
N ASN A 285 2.94 -7.86 -15.03
CA ASN A 285 3.78 -7.88 -13.82
C ASN A 285 3.83 -6.49 -13.17
N GLU A 286 3.96 -5.44 -14.00
CA GLU A 286 3.92 -4.05 -13.54
C GLU A 286 2.55 -3.65 -12.99
N ALA A 287 1.46 -4.08 -13.63
CA ALA A 287 0.11 -3.85 -13.15
C ALA A 287 -0.11 -4.52 -11.79
N ALA A 288 0.35 -5.77 -11.62
CA ALA A 288 0.27 -6.47 -10.34
C ALA A 288 0.96 -5.69 -9.21
N HIS A 289 2.19 -5.24 -9.45
CA HIS A 289 2.94 -4.44 -8.48
C HIS A 289 2.21 -3.13 -8.12
N ARG A 290 1.69 -2.39 -9.11
CA ARG A 290 0.99 -1.12 -8.86
C ARG A 290 -0.37 -1.27 -8.19
N LEU A 291 -1.03 -2.42 -8.38
CA LEU A 291 -2.32 -2.74 -7.76
C LEU A 291 -2.16 -3.46 -6.40
N GLY A 292 -0.94 -3.60 -5.89
CA GLY A 292 -0.69 -4.28 -4.61
C GLY A 292 -1.01 -5.77 -4.63
N LEU A 293 -0.98 -6.40 -5.81
CA LEU A 293 -1.10 -7.84 -5.99
C LEU A 293 0.27 -8.47 -5.81
N ASN A 294 0.58 -8.86 -4.58
CA ASN A 294 1.86 -9.49 -4.28
C ASN A 294 1.89 -10.93 -4.81
N ALA A 295 3.07 -11.38 -5.22
CA ALA A 295 3.33 -12.80 -5.37
C ALA A 295 3.46 -13.39 -3.95
N PRO A 296 2.68 -14.41 -3.61
CA PRO A 296 2.68 -14.96 -2.25
C PRO A 296 4.03 -15.64 -1.97
N GLN A 297 4.73 -15.17 -0.94
CA GLN A 297 6.03 -15.72 -0.51
C GLN A 297 5.81 -16.89 0.46
N LEU A 298 5.25 -17.97 -0.06
CA LEU A 298 4.90 -19.14 0.74
C LEU A 298 6.04 -20.18 0.72
N PRO A 299 6.32 -20.84 1.85
CA PRO A 299 7.38 -21.85 1.92
C PRO A 299 6.99 -23.18 1.27
N TRP A 300 5.75 -23.31 0.80
CA TRP A 300 5.25 -24.48 0.09
C TRP A 300 4.87 -24.15 -1.37
N PRO A 301 4.90 -25.15 -2.29
CA PRO A 301 4.55 -24.93 -3.69
C PRO A 301 3.11 -24.45 -3.90
N THR A 302 2.95 -23.48 -4.80
CA THR A 302 1.64 -22.88 -5.16
C THR A 302 1.33 -22.90 -6.65
N ASP A 303 2.19 -23.52 -7.47
CA ASP A 303 2.06 -23.51 -8.93
C ASP A 303 0.82 -24.29 -9.42
N THR A 304 0.31 -25.23 -8.62
CA THR A 304 -0.87 -26.07 -8.91
C THR A 304 -2.20 -25.50 -8.39
N ALA A 305 -2.20 -24.24 -7.92
CA ALA A 305 -3.42 -23.59 -7.45
C ALA A 305 -4.37 -23.37 -8.63
N THR A 306 -5.57 -23.98 -8.58
CA THR A 306 -6.60 -23.84 -9.62
C THR A 306 -7.36 -22.51 -9.53
N LEU A 307 -7.30 -21.83 -8.38
CA LEU A 307 -7.84 -20.49 -8.15
C LEU A 307 -6.82 -19.64 -7.39
N ARG A 308 -6.59 -18.41 -7.86
CA ARG A 308 -5.82 -17.37 -7.17
C ARG A 308 -6.69 -16.15 -6.89
N VAL A 309 -6.65 -15.65 -5.66
CA VAL A 309 -7.49 -14.54 -5.19
C VAL A 309 -6.59 -13.42 -4.64
N ASN A 310 -6.73 -12.21 -5.20
CA ASN A 310 -6.01 -11.01 -4.81
C ASN A 310 -4.48 -11.16 -4.76
N CYS A 311 -3.94 -12.01 -5.63
CA CYS A 311 -2.50 -12.28 -5.69
C CYS A 311 -2.02 -12.39 -7.14
N HIS A 312 -0.74 -12.12 -7.33
CA HIS A 312 -0.12 -12.23 -8.65
C HIS A 312 0.00 -13.71 -9.06
N ARG A 313 -0.12 -13.96 -10.37
CA ARG A 313 0.13 -15.27 -10.95
C ARG A 313 1.54 -15.27 -11.55
N PRO A 314 2.49 -16.01 -10.98
CA PRO A 314 3.84 -16.06 -11.52
C PRO A 314 3.87 -16.78 -12.87
N PRO A 315 4.84 -16.49 -13.74
CA PRO A 315 4.99 -17.15 -15.04
C PRO A 315 5.14 -18.68 -14.95
N SER A 316 5.70 -19.20 -13.85
CA SER A 316 5.88 -20.64 -13.60
C SER A 316 4.57 -21.37 -13.27
N ALA A 317 3.53 -20.65 -12.85
CA ALA A 317 2.30 -21.28 -12.37
C ALA A 317 1.44 -21.80 -13.51
N GLU A 318 0.79 -22.94 -13.25
CA GLU A 318 -0.16 -23.53 -14.16
C GLU A 318 -1.32 -22.56 -14.46
N PRO A 319 -1.93 -22.68 -15.64
CA PRO A 319 -3.21 -22.06 -15.94
C PRO A 319 -4.25 -22.21 -14.82
N CYS A 320 -4.80 -21.08 -14.37
CA CYS A 320 -5.71 -21.04 -13.22
C CYS A 320 -6.75 -19.94 -13.34
N SER A 321 -7.85 -20.07 -12.57
CA SER A 321 -8.84 -19.01 -12.42
C SER A 321 -8.28 -17.88 -11.55
N LEU A 322 -8.69 -16.65 -11.84
CA LEU A 322 -8.19 -15.45 -11.16
C LEU A 322 -9.35 -14.62 -10.61
N VAL A 323 -9.23 -14.21 -9.34
CA VAL A 323 -10.04 -13.16 -8.74
C VAL A 323 -9.14 -11.99 -8.39
N ALA A 324 -9.34 -10.85 -9.05
CA ALA A 324 -8.48 -9.68 -8.94
C ALA A 324 -9.15 -8.43 -9.55
N PRO A 325 -8.62 -7.22 -9.31
CA PRO A 325 -9.11 -6.00 -9.95
C PRO A 325 -9.20 -6.10 -11.47
N ARG A 326 -10.21 -5.45 -12.05
CA ARG A 326 -10.57 -5.61 -13.46
C ARG A 326 -9.44 -5.27 -14.42
N SER A 327 -8.71 -4.21 -14.11
CA SER A 327 -7.57 -3.74 -14.90
C SER A 327 -6.45 -4.79 -15.03
N TYR A 328 -6.24 -5.62 -14.00
CA TYR A 328 -5.31 -6.74 -14.04
C TYR A 328 -5.86 -7.92 -14.85
N LEU A 329 -7.14 -8.26 -14.67
CA LEU A 329 -7.81 -9.33 -15.42
C LEU A 329 -7.88 -9.03 -16.91
N ALA A 330 -8.06 -7.77 -17.30
CA ALA A 330 -8.04 -7.33 -18.69
C ALA A 330 -6.69 -7.59 -19.37
N GLY A 331 -5.58 -7.41 -18.66
CA GLY A 331 -4.25 -7.77 -19.15
C GLY A 331 -4.12 -9.27 -19.43
N TRP A 332 -4.55 -10.12 -18.49
CA TRP A 332 -4.58 -11.58 -18.70
C TRP A 332 -5.51 -12.01 -19.83
N ALA A 333 -6.68 -11.36 -19.96
CA ALA A 333 -7.59 -11.60 -21.07
C ALA A 333 -6.98 -11.23 -22.43
N PHE A 334 -6.18 -10.16 -22.50
CA PHE A 334 -5.41 -9.81 -23.69
C PHE A 334 -4.29 -10.83 -23.95
N LYS A 335 -3.50 -11.19 -22.94
CA LYS A 335 -2.47 -12.22 -23.07
C LYS A 335 -3.04 -13.54 -23.61
N ARG A 336 -4.20 -13.95 -23.09
CA ARG A 336 -4.92 -15.15 -23.54
C ARG A 336 -5.35 -15.04 -25.01
N SER A 337 -5.74 -13.85 -25.49
CA SER A 337 -6.14 -13.66 -26.88
C SER A 337 -5.00 -13.86 -27.87
N LEU A 338 -3.75 -13.59 -27.45
CA LEU A 338 -2.56 -13.76 -28.28
C LEU A 338 -2.17 -15.23 -28.45
N ASN A 339 -2.47 -16.08 -27.46
CA ASN A 339 -2.07 -17.49 -27.46
C ASN A 339 -3.13 -18.43 -28.06
N GLU A 340 -4.30 -17.92 -28.50
CA GLU A 340 -5.44 -18.70 -29.01
C GLU A 340 -5.90 -19.86 -28.10
N GLN A 341 -5.55 -19.82 -26.82
CA GLN A 341 -5.86 -20.91 -25.88
C GLN A 341 -7.28 -20.79 -25.32
N ILE A 342 -8.11 -21.80 -25.60
CA ILE A 342 -9.40 -22.01 -24.94
C ILE A 342 -9.15 -22.70 -23.60
N GLU A 343 -8.60 -21.96 -22.64
CA GLU A 343 -8.44 -22.49 -21.29
C GLU A 343 -9.78 -22.55 -20.52
N GLN A 344 -9.95 -23.55 -19.65
CA GLN A 344 -11.18 -23.78 -18.88
C GLN A 344 -11.34 -22.85 -17.66
N TYR A 345 -10.40 -21.92 -17.46
CA TYR A 345 -10.36 -21.05 -16.27
C TYR A 345 -11.19 -19.78 -16.45
N SER A 346 -11.66 -19.26 -15.31
CA SER A 346 -12.53 -18.09 -15.20
C SER A 346 -11.80 -16.91 -14.57
N TYR A 347 -12.22 -15.71 -14.94
CA TYR A 347 -11.82 -14.46 -14.31
C TYR A 347 -13.04 -13.86 -13.60
N ALA A 348 -12.81 -13.13 -12.52
CA ALA A 348 -13.85 -12.58 -11.67
C ALA A 348 -13.30 -11.38 -10.88
N GLU A 349 -14.03 -10.27 -10.80
CA GLU A 349 -13.60 -9.12 -9.97
C GLU A 349 -13.74 -9.45 -8.48
N ASP A 350 -14.81 -10.17 -8.14
CA ASP A 350 -15.12 -10.64 -6.79
C ASP A 350 -15.35 -12.15 -6.77
N LEU A 351 -15.08 -12.78 -5.63
CA LEU A 351 -15.30 -14.21 -5.42
C LEU A 351 -16.72 -14.65 -5.78
N GLN A 352 -17.71 -13.81 -5.48
CA GLN A 352 -19.13 -14.12 -5.67
C GLN A 352 -19.56 -14.06 -7.13
N SER A 353 -18.73 -13.49 -8.02
CA SER A 353 -18.94 -13.51 -9.46
C SER A 353 -18.42 -14.79 -10.14
N LEU A 354 -17.70 -15.65 -9.41
CA LEU A 354 -17.28 -16.95 -9.92
C LEU A 354 -18.48 -17.89 -10.08
N SER A 355 -18.46 -18.66 -11.18
CA SER A 355 -19.48 -19.68 -11.40
C SER A 355 -19.32 -20.84 -10.42
N THR A 356 -20.33 -21.09 -9.60
CA THR A 356 -20.38 -22.22 -8.65
C THR A 356 -20.39 -23.60 -9.33
N SER A 357 -20.57 -23.65 -10.66
CA SER A 357 -20.48 -24.89 -11.43
C SER A 357 -19.05 -25.38 -11.66
N GLN A 358 -18.03 -24.54 -11.45
CA GLN A 358 -16.64 -24.94 -11.59
C GLN A 358 -16.17 -25.69 -10.35
N ARG A 359 -15.58 -26.87 -10.55
CA ARG A 359 -14.96 -27.65 -9.46
C ARG A 359 -13.56 -27.09 -9.19
N LEU A 360 -13.42 -26.35 -8.10
CA LEU A 360 -12.14 -25.80 -7.65
C LEU A 360 -11.52 -26.74 -6.62
N THR A 361 -10.38 -27.34 -6.96
CA THR A 361 -9.71 -28.31 -6.08
C THR A 361 -8.79 -27.58 -5.10
N ASN A 362 -7.94 -26.70 -5.63
CA ASN A 362 -6.89 -26.02 -4.87
C ASN A 362 -7.00 -24.51 -5.03
N SER A 363 -6.88 -23.76 -3.94
CA SER A 363 -6.90 -22.30 -3.99
C SER A 363 -5.77 -21.66 -3.18
N LEU A 364 -5.43 -20.45 -3.60
CA LEU A 364 -4.49 -19.57 -2.94
C LEU A 364 -5.13 -18.18 -2.86
N ALA A 365 -5.34 -17.68 -1.64
CA ALA A 365 -6.00 -16.40 -1.42
C ALA A 365 -5.23 -15.53 -0.44
N ILE A 366 -5.00 -14.28 -0.84
CA ILE A 366 -4.56 -13.21 0.05
C ILE A 366 -5.80 -12.40 0.43
N LEU A 367 -6.24 -12.55 1.67
CA LEU A 367 -7.49 -11.94 2.12
C LEU A 367 -7.21 -10.60 2.79
N LYS A 368 -7.84 -9.54 2.29
CA LYS A 368 -7.68 -8.15 2.73
C LYS A 368 -9.06 -7.56 3.06
N GLY A 369 -9.09 -6.44 3.78
CA GLY A 369 -10.32 -5.69 4.09
C GLY A 369 -10.78 -5.85 5.53
N GLU A 370 -10.26 -4.99 6.41
CA GLU A 370 -10.58 -4.95 7.84
C GLU A 370 -11.89 -4.22 8.15
N HIS A 371 -12.50 -3.56 7.15
CA HIS A 371 -13.77 -2.86 7.33
C HIS A 371 -14.91 -3.84 7.58
N SER A 372 -15.85 -3.42 8.43
CA SER A 372 -17.09 -4.15 8.67
C SER A 372 -18.13 -3.78 7.62
N LEU A 373 -18.83 -4.79 7.10
CA LEU A 373 -19.91 -4.61 6.13
C LEU A 373 -21.15 -3.94 6.75
N ASP A 374 -21.84 -3.13 5.95
CA ASP A 374 -23.09 -2.48 6.35
C ASP A 374 -24.24 -3.50 6.50
N ARG A 375 -25.46 -3.05 6.82
CA ARG A 375 -26.59 -3.98 6.96
C ARG A 375 -26.97 -4.66 5.64
N LYS A 376 -27.02 -3.90 4.54
CA LYS A 376 -27.48 -4.37 3.24
C LYS A 376 -26.47 -5.35 2.65
N GLU A 377 -25.19 -5.03 2.73
CA GLU A 377 -24.08 -5.88 2.31
C GLU A 377 -24.04 -7.19 3.08
N ARG A 378 -24.27 -7.16 4.40
CA ARG A 378 -24.36 -8.40 5.19
C ARG A 378 -25.53 -9.28 4.77
N GLU A 379 -26.69 -8.70 4.52
CA GLU A 379 -27.85 -9.45 4.01
C GLU A 379 -27.54 -10.08 2.64
N SER A 380 -26.87 -9.34 1.75
CA SER A 380 -26.39 -9.86 0.46
C SER A 380 -25.37 -10.99 0.62
N GLN A 381 -24.36 -10.84 1.48
CA GLN A 381 -23.35 -11.87 1.72
C GLN A 381 -23.94 -13.13 2.35
N LEU A 382 -24.93 -13.01 3.25
CA LEU A 382 -25.65 -14.17 3.77
C LEU A 382 -26.42 -14.92 2.69
N MET A 383 -26.98 -14.23 1.68
CA MET A 383 -27.61 -14.89 0.54
C MET A 383 -26.58 -15.64 -0.31
N LEU A 384 -25.40 -15.05 -0.52
CA LEU A 384 -24.32 -15.66 -1.30
C LEU A 384 -23.75 -16.90 -0.60
N LEU A 385 -23.54 -16.86 0.72
CA LEU A 385 -23.09 -18.04 1.47
C LEU A 385 -24.06 -19.23 1.34
N ARG A 386 -25.36 -19.00 1.22
CA ARG A 386 -26.36 -20.07 1.01
C ARG A 386 -26.23 -20.78 -0.35
N GLN A 387 -25.52 -20.19 -1.30
CA GLN A 387 -25.27 -20.82 -2.60
C GLN A 387 -24.19 -21.91 -2.51
N VAL A 388 -23.27 -21.77 -1.56
CA VAL A 388 -22.12 -22.67 -1.38
C VAL A 388 -22.21 -23.50 -0.09
N TRP A 389 -23.13 -23.17 0.81
CA TRP A 389 -23.37 -23.87 2.06
C TRP A 389 -24.85 -24.21 2.27
N SER A 390 -25.10 -25.40 2.83
CA SER A 390 -26.43 -25.82 3.30
C SER A 390 -26.76 -25.34 4.73
N ARG A 391 -25.75 -24.86 5.48
CA ARG A 391 -25.89 -24.37 6.85
C ARG A 391 -26.14 -22.86 6.91
N ARG A 392 -26.66 -22.39 8.05
CA ARG A 392 -26.77 -20.95 8.35
C ARG A 392 -25.60 -20.51 9.21
N PHE A 393 -25.08 -19.33 8.95
CA PHE A 393 -24.02 -18.71 9.74
C PHE A 393 -24.60 -17.58 10.59
N GLU A 394 -24.21 -17.56 11.86
CA GLU A 394 -24.47 -16.46 12.78
C GLU A 394 -23.16 -15.73 13.06
N LEU A 395 -22.97 -14.60 12.39
CA LEU A 395 -21.74 -13.82 12.46
C LEU A 395 -21.97 -12.50 13.21
N PRO A 396 -21.01 -12.05 14.06
CA PRO A 396 -21.08 -10.75 14.72
C PRO A 396 -21.28 -9.58 13.75
N ARG A 397 -21.92 -8.51 14.20
CA ARG A 397 -22.20 -7.34 13.33
C ARG A 397 -20.93 -6.65 12.80
N LYS A 398 -19.83 -6.73 13.55
CA LYS A 398 -18.53 -6.14 13.21
C LYS A 398 -17.59 -7.12 12.50
N THR A 399 -18.13 -8.23 11.97
CA THR A 399 -17.32 -9.20 11.22
C THR A 399 -16.73 -8.53 9.99
N PRO A 400 -15.40 -8.50 9.82
CA PRO A 400 -14.75 -7.83 8.70
C PRO A 400 -15.01 -8.59 7.39
N LYS A 401 -14.98 -7.87 6.27
CA LYS A 401 -15.28 -8.41 4.93
C LYS A 401 -14.47 -9.68 4.62
N TRP A 402 -13.18 -9.71 4.97
CA TRP A 402 -12.31 -10.84 4.67
C TRP A 402 -12.79 -12.18 5.27
N VAL A 403 -13.48 -12.17 6.42
CA VAL A 403 -14.04 -13.40 7.03
C VAL A 403 -15.19 -13.96 6.20
N TRP A 404 -16.02 -13.07 5.63
CA TRP A 404 -17.10 -13.48 4.72
C TRP A 404 -16.54 -14.09 3.44
N ASP A 405 -15.55 -13.43 2.85
CA ASP A 405 -14.86 -13.90 1.65
C ASP A 405 -14.15 -15.24 1.89
N ALA A 406 -13.52 -15.42 3.06
CA ALA A 406 -12.95 -16.70 3.48
C ALA A 406 -14.00 -17.81 3.57
N LEU A 407 -15.13 -17.57 4.25
CA LEU A 407 -16.20 -18.55 4.39
C LEU A 407 -16.79 -18.95 3.03
N TYR A 408 -16.94 -18.00 2.10
CA TYR A 408 -17.43 -18.27 0.76
C TYR A 408 -16.42 -19.12 -0.03
N LEU A 409 -15.13 -18.75 0.01
CA LEU A 409 -14.05 -19.50 -0.64
C LEU A 409 -13.94 -20.94 -0.11
N VAL A 410 -14.02 -21.12 1.21
CA VAL A 410 -14.04 -22.44 1.86
C VAL A 410 -15.24 -23.27 1.38
N GLY A 411 -16.38 -22.62 1.09
CA GLY A 411 -17.55 -23.25 0.48
C GLY A 411 -17.25 -23.85 -0.90
N LEU A 412 -16.52 -23.09 -1.74
CA LEU A 412 -16.23 -23.43 -3.13
C LEU A 412 -15.15 -24.50 -3.34
N VAL A 413 -14.10 -24.49 -2.50
CA VAL A 413 -12.88 -25.28 -2.74
C VAL A 413 -13.01 -26.66 -2.12
N SER A 414 -12.54 -27.73 -2.77
CA SER A 414 -12.72 -29.10 -2.25
C SER A 414 -11.50 -29.68 -1.54
N GLU A 415 -10.28 -29.50 -2.06
CA GLU A 415 -9.11 -30.29 -1.63
C GLU A 415 -8.10 -29.50 -0.79
N LYS A 416 -7.56 -28.40 -1.31
CA LYS A 416 -6.47 -27.64 -0.66
C LYS A 416 -6.77 -26.15 -0.64
N ILE A 417 -6.55 -25.49 0.49
CA ILE A 417 -6.72 -24.04 0.60
C ILE A 417 -5.52 -23.42 1.31
N SER A 418 -4.85 -22.49 0.62
CA SER A 418 -3.79 -21.65 1.16
C SER A 418 -4.35 -20.26 1.41
N LEU A 419 -4.29 -19.80 2.66
CA LEU A 419 -4.79 -18.49 3.07
C LEU A 419 -3.64 -17.65 3.62
N GLU A 420 -3.50 -16.43 3.15
CA GLU A 420 -2.73 -15.38 3.80
C GLU A 420 -3.72 -14.41 4.45
N LEU A 421 -3.59 -14.25 5.77
CA LEU A 421 -4.53 -13.51 6.60
C LEU A 421 -3.90 -12.20 7.11
N PRO A 422 -4.71 -11.15 7.33
CA PRO A 422 -4.22 -9.86 7.79
C PRO A 422 -3.65 -9.94 9.21
N LYS A 423 -2.88 -8.92 9.61
CA LYS A 423 -2.34 -8.82 10.97
C LYS A 423 -3.48 -8.82 11.99
N GLY A 424 -3.30 -9.53 13.10
CA GLY A 424 -4.32 -9.61 14.15
C GLY A 424 -5.59 -10.39 13.78
N TRP A 425 -5.59 -11.17 12.68
CA TRP A 425 -6.75 -11.95 12.22
C TRP A 425 -7.38 -12.83 13.30
N HIS A 426 -6.57 -13.36 14.22
CA HIS A 426 -6.97 -14.30 15.27
C HIS A 426 -7.93 -13.69 16.31
N HIS A 427 -8.09 -12.35 16.32
CA HIS A 427 -9.03 -11.62 17.18
C HIS A 427 -10.24 -11.06 16.42
N ALA A 428 -10.28 -11.25 15.10
CA ALA A 428 -11.33 -10.64 14.30
C ALA A 428 -12.72 -11.20 14.71
N PRO A 429 -13.74 -10.34 14.86
CA PRO A 429 -15.09 -10.82 15.15
C PRO A 429 -15.54 -11.85 14.11
N GLY A 430 -16.00 -13.02 14.56
CA GLY A 430 -16.45 -14.11 13.69
C GLY A 430 -15.35 -15.07 13.22
N VAL A 431 -14.08 -14.84 13.58
CA VAL A 431 -12.98 -15.74 13.20
C VAL A 431 -13.14 -17.15 13.76
N GLU A 432 -13.68 -17.30 14.96
CA GLU A 432 -13.95 -18.60 15.58
C GLU A 432 -14.88 -19.46 14.71
N VAL A 433 -15.88 -18.83 14.09
CA VAL A 433 -16.82 -19.51 13.18
C VAL A 433 -16.10 -19.97 11.92
N LEU A 434 -15.26 -19.10 11.32
CA LEU A 434 -14.44 -19.47 10.17
C LEU A 434 -13.49 -20.62 10.52
N TRP A 435 -12.82 -20.54 11.67
CA TRP A 435 -11.85 -21.54 12.11
C TRP A 435 -12.48 -22.91 12.34
N ALA A 436 -13.64 -22.95 13.00
CA ALA A 436 -14.39 -24.19 13.18
C ALA A 436 -14.76 -24.82 11.84
N VAL A 437 -15.23 -24.02 10.88
CA VAL A 437 -15.62 -24.50 9.54
C VAL A 437 -14.42 -25.02 8.75
N LEU A 438 -13.26 -24.37 8.87
CA LEU A 438 -12.01 -24.85 8.28
C LEU A 438 -11.62 -26.22 8.86
N LEU A 439 -11.60 -26.36 10.18
CA LEU A 439 -11.22 -27.61 10.85
C LEU A 439 -12.23 -28.75 10.67
N GLU A 440 -13.51 -28.44 10.43
CA GLU A 440 -14.52 -29.44 10.07
C GLU A 440 -14.27 -30.07 8.69
N ARG A 441 -13.69 -29.31 7.76
CA ARG A 441 -13.50 -29.75 6.35
C ARG A 441 -12.08 -30.16 6.03
N TYR A 442 -11.10 -29.56 6.68
CA TYR A 442 -9.68 -29.71 6.38
C TYR A 442 -8.88 -29.96 7.65
N GLN A 443 -7.70 -30.55 7.46
CA GLN A 443 -6.65 -30.58 8.46
C GLN A 443 -5.69 -29.43 8.18
N LEU A 444 -5.27 -28.73 9.25
CA LEU A 444 -4.18 -27.76 9.16
C LEU A 444 -2.88 -28.54 8.89
N ALA A 445 -2.21 -28.22 7.79
CA ALA A 445 -0.99 -28.90 7.35
C ALA A 445 0.25 -28.08 7.68
N GLU A 446 0.22 -26.78 7.35
CA GLU A 446 1.38 -25.90 7.50
C GLU A 446 0.95 -24.49 7.94
N ILE A 447 1.77 -23.85 8.77
CA ILE A 447 1.64 -22.44 9.16
C ILE A 447 2.96 -21.71 8.99
N SER A 448 2.91 -20.45 8.58
CA SER A 448 4.09 -19.64 8.28
C SER A 448 3.92 -18.23 8.80
N LEU A 449 5.01 -17.65 9.30
CA LEU A 449 5.12 -16.22 9.57
C LEU A 449 6.08 -15.60 8.55
N ILE A 450 5.56 -14.70 7.73
CA ILE A 450 6.35 -13.94 6.75
C ILE A 450 7.04 -12.77 7.49
N GLU A 451 8.21 -12.32 7.03
CA GLU A 451 8.98 -11.21 7.64
C GLU A 451 8.15 -9.92 7.83
N THR A 452 7.14 -9.72 6.99
CA THR A 452 6.20 -8.59 7.07
C THR A 452 5.25 -8.67 8.26
N GLY A 453 5.20 -9.80 8.96
CA GLY A 453 4.28 -10.11 10.06
C GLY A 453 2.93 -10.69 9.61
N GLU A 454 2.75 -10.92 8.30
CA GLU A 454 1.60 -11.62 7.74
C GLU A 454 1.72 -13.12 8.01
N GLN A 455 0.58 -13.78 8.17
CA GLN A 455 0.51 -15.18 8.53
C GLN A 455 -0.20 -15.97 7.46
N SER A 456 0.41 -17.11 7.12
CA SER A 456 -0.10 -17.97 6.06
C SER A 456 -0.40 -19.35 6.59
N PHE A 457 -1.50 -19.92 6.10
CA PHE A 457 -2.03 -21.20 6.55
C PHE A 457 -2.27 -22.08 5.33
N LEU A 458 -1.85 -23.33 5.45
CA LEU A 458 -2.18 -24.35 4.48
C LEU A 458 -3.09 -25.40 5.11
N PHE A 459 -4.25 -25.59 4.50
CA PHE A 459 -5.21 -26.62 4.89
C PHE A 459 -5.42 -27.63 3.75
N THR A 460 -5.53 -28.90 4.10
CA THR A 460 -5.74 -30.02 3.16
C THR A 460 -6.86 -30.93 3.61
N GLN A 461 -7.66 -31.43 2.67
CA GLN A 461 -8.76 -32.35 2.97
C GLN A 461 -8.23 -33.73 3.42
N CYS A 462 -9.11 -34.48 4.09
CA CYS A 462 -8.84 -35.69 4.88
C CYS A 462 -8.34 -36.99 4.18
N PRO A 463 -8.13 -37.17 2.85
CA PRO A 463 -7.52 -38.41 2.36
C PRO A 463 -6.00 -38.51 2.57
N GLN A 464 -5.30 -37.39 2.81
CA GLN A 464 -3.87 -37.38 3.14
C GLN A 464 -3.69 -37.41 4.66
N LYS A 465 -3.21 -38.52 5.21
CA LYS A 465 -2.82 -38.57 6.63
C LYS A 465 -1.61 -37.67 6.83
N ILE A 466 -1.85 -36.46 7.30
CA ILE A 466 -0.81 -35.64 7.89
C ILE A 466 -0.37 -36.36 9.19
N SER A 467 0.93 -36.32 9.51
CA SER A 467 1.47 -36.84 10.77
C SER A 467 1.80 -35.73 11.78
N CYS A 468 2.03 -34.52 11.28
CA CYS A 468 2.43 -33.35 12.04
C CYS A 468 2.05 -32.06 11.30
N VAL A 469 1.85 -30.97 12.04
CA VAL A 469 1.72 -29.62 11.45
C VAL A 469 3.11 -29.02 11.31
N LYS A 470 3.48 -28.57 10.12
CA LYS A 470 4.75 -27.88 9.90
C LYS A 470 4.62 -26.40 10.21
N VAL A 471 5.55 -25.87 10.97
CA VAL A 471 5.61 -24.44 11.27
C VAL A 471 6.89 -23.87 10.69
N HIS A 472 6.73 -22.82 9.89
CA HIS A 472 7.81 -22.13 9.20
C HIS A 472 8.07 -20.79 9.86
N ARG A 473 9.29 -20.60 10.39
CA ARG A 473 9.74 -19.36 11.03
C ARG A 473 11.25 -19.19 10.82
N ASN A 474 11.71 -17.99 10.49
CA ASN A 474 13.14 -17.66 10.38
C ASN A 474 13.95 -18.65 9.51
N ASN A 475 13.38 -19.09 8.38
CA ASN A 475 13.94 -20.12 7.49
C ASN A 475 14.16 -21.50 8.13
N ARG A 476 13.50 -21.79 9.26
CA ARG A 476 13.47 -23.10 9.91
C ARG A 476 12.07 -23.69 9.84
N VAL A 477 12.03 -25.02 9.87
CA VAL A 477 10.79 -25.80 9.89
C VAL A 477 10.81 -26.68 11.12
N PHE A 478 9.76 -26.60 11.93
CA PHE A 478 9.52 -27.53 13.04
C PHE A 478 8.20 -28.25 12.88
N GLU A 479 8.13 -29.46 13.43
CA GLU A 479 6.99 -30.36 13.30
C GLU A 479 6.26 -30.45 14.64
N LEU A 480 5.00 -29.99 14.65
CA LEU A 480 4.12 -30.12 15.80
C LEU A 480 3.34 -31.44 15.73
N PRO A 481 3.41 -32.29 16.78
CA PRO A 481 2.57 -33.49 16.86
C PRO A 481 1.08 -33.17 16.76
N LEU A 482 0.34 -34.00 16.00
CA LEU A 482 -1.11 -33.84 15.81
C LEU A 482 -1.92 -33.80 17.11
N GLU A 483 -1.44 -34.47 18.14
CA GLU A 483 -2.05 -34.49 19.48
C GLU A 483 -2.21 -33.06 20.02
N LEU A 484 -1.24 -32.19 19.76
CA LEU A 484 -1.22 -30.79 20.19
C LEU A 484 -2.05 -29.89 19.30
N THR A 485 -2.28 -30.31 18.05
CA THR A 485 -2.95 -29.50 17.04
C THR A 485 -4.43 -29.83 16.87
N SER A 486 -4.90 -30.89 17.54
CA SER A 486 -6.29 -31.37 17.48
C SER A 486 -7.32 -30.35 17.98
N THR A 487 -6.91 -29.44 18.88
CA THR A 487 -7.74 -28.36 19.43
C THR A 487 -7.06 -26.99 19.25
N ILE A 488 -6.38 -26.77 18.12
CA ILE A 488 -5.79 -25.46 17.82
C ILE A 488 -6.90 -24.42 17.67
N MET A 489 -6.82 -23.38 18.49
CA MET A 489 -7.63 -22.18 18.37
C MET A 489 -6.84 -21.08 17.65
N PRO A 490 -7.50 -20.06 17.07
CA PRO A 490 -6.83 -18.97 16.38
C PRO A 490 -5.67 -18.35 17.18
N GLY A 491 -5.86 -18.00 18.45
CA GLY A 491 -4.79 -17.43 19.26
C GLY A 491 -3.67 -18.43 19.64
N THR A 492 -3.96 -19.74 19.72
CA THR A 492 -2.93 -20.77 19.93
C THR A 492 -1.93 -20.81 18.78
N THR A 493 -2.35 -20.52 17.55
CA THR A 493 -1.43 -20.44 16.41
C THR A 493 -0.36 -19.36 16.57
N GLN A 494 -0.67 -18.28 17.30
CA GLN A 494 0.29 -17.21 17.58
C GLN A 494 1.44 -17.70 18.45
N ILE A 495 1.13 -18.54 19.44
CA ILE A 495 2.14 -19.15 20.31
C ILE A 495 3.10 -19.98 19.47
N TRP A 496 2.56 -20.82 18.58
CA TRP A 496 3.41 -21.62 17.69
C TRP A 496 4.26 -20.75 16.75
N LEU A 497 3.73 -19.65 16.23
CA LEU A 497 4.47 -18.78 15.30
C LEU A 497 5.49 -17.86 15.97
N LEU A 498 5.26 -17.45 17.22
CA LEU A 498 6.00 -16.35 17.87
C LEU A 498 6.82 -16.78 19.09
N ALA A 499 6.46 -17.85 19.80
CA ALA A 499 7.13 -18.25 21.03
C ALA A 499 8.57 -18.71 20.79
N ASP A 500 9.48 -18.46 21.74
CA ASP A 500 10.88 -18.89 21.65
C ASP A 500 10.98 -20.42 21.47
N GLU A 501 11.99 -20.90 20.73
CA GLU A 501 12.14 -22.32 20.38
C GLU A 501 12.13 -23.22 21.63
N SER A 502 12.80 -22.79 22.71
CA SER A 502 12.82 -23.51 23.99
C SER A 502 11.45 -23.60 24.66
N VAL A 503 10.56 -22.62 24.43
CA VAL A 503 9.19 -22.65 24.93
C VAL A 503 8.36 -23.63 24.10
N VAL A 504 8.51 -23.62 22.78
CA VAL A 504 7.83 -24.58 21.89
C VAL A 504 8.24 -26.01 22.24
N GLU A 505 9.54 -26.28 22.42
CA GLU A 505 10.06 -27.59 22.85
C GLU A 505 9.47 -28.02 24.20
N LEU A 506 9.39 -27.11 25.17
CA LEU A 506 8.78 -27.36 26.47
C LEU A 506 7.30 -27.75 26.32
N LEU A 507 6.52 -26.97 25.57
CA LEU A 507 5.10 -27.25 25.32
C LEU A 507 4.91 -28.61 24.64
N CYS A 508 5.75 -28.95 23.66
CA CYS A 508 5.74 -30.25 23.01
C CYS A 508 6.07 -31.39 23.99
N SER A 509 7.12 -31.25 24.79
CA SER A 509 7.57 -32.28 25.74
C SER A 509 6.53 -32.57 26.83
N LYS A 510 5.81 -31.52 27.28
CA LYS A 510 4.77 -31.60 28.32
C LYS A 510 3.37 -31.86 27.75
N LYS A 511 3.26 -32.02 26.43
CA LYS A 511 2.00 -32.21 25.70
C LYS A 511 0.95 -31.13 25.94
N ILE A 512 1.36 -29.87 25.94
CA ILE A 512 0.51 -28.70 26.17
C ILE A 512 0.20 -28.06 24.81
N GLY A 513 -0.99 -28.37 24.26
CA GLY A 513 -1.28 -28.12 22.84
C GLY A 513 -2.42 -27.13 22.53
N GLY A 514 -3.47 -27.08 23.34
CA GLY A 514 -4.63 -26.22 23.08
C GLY A 514 -5.69 -26.26 24.17
N VAL A 515 -6.74 -25.44 24.01
CA VAL A 515 -7.86 -25.35 24.95
C VAL A 515 -8.71 -26.61 24.84
N ARG A 516 -8.90 -27.31 25.96
CA ARG A 516 -9.73 -28.51 25.98
C ARG A 516 -11.20 -28.14 25.74
N PRO A 517 -11.98 -28.94 25.00
CA PRO A 517 -13.38 -28.62 24.69
C PRO A 517 -14.27 -28.46 25.92
N ASP A 518 -13.93 -29.16 27.00
CA ASP A 518 -14.62 -29.20 28.29
C ASP A 518 -14.12 -28.14 29.29
N TRP A 519 -13.19 -27.27 28.91
CA TRP A 519 -12.59 -26.26 29.80
C TRP A 519 -13.62 -25.31 30.44
N ALA A 520 -14.67 -24.94 29.71
CA ALA A 520 -15.71 -24.02 30.20
C ALA A 520 -16.64 -24.67 31.25
N ASP A 521 -16.63 -26.00 31.36
CA ASP A 521 -17.46 -26.79 32.27
C ASP A 521 -16.65 -27.34 33.48
N GLU A 522 -15.42 -26.86 33.68
CA GLU A 522 -14.53 -27.30 34.75
C GLU A 522 -14.95 -26.77 36.13
N THR A 523 -14.58 -27.48 37.19
CA THR A 523 -14.91 -27.13 38.58
C THR A 523 -14.11 -25.92 39.07
N GLU A 524 -14.68 -25.11 39.98
CA GLU A 524 -14.03 -23.94 40.61
C GLU A 524 -12.54 -24.13 41.00
N PRO A 525 -12.10 -25.26 41.60
CA PRO A 525 -10.69 -25.49 41.93
C PRO A 525 -9.74 -25.47 40.73
N LEU A 526 -10.17 -25.98 39.57
CA LEU A 526 -9.34 -26.01 38.36
C LEU A 526 -9.28 -24.63 37.71
N THR A 527 -10.37 -23.86 37.77
CA THR A 527 -10.39 -22.45 37.35
C THR A 527 -9.41 -21.61 38.18
N TRP A 528 -9.37 -21.82 39.50
CA TRP A 528 -8.38 -21.19 40.38
C TRP A 528 -6.94 -21.58 40.04
N GLY A 529 -6.67 -22.87 39.83
CA GLY A 529 -5.36 -23.36 39.39
C GLY A 529 -4.90 -22.73 38.08
N ALA A 530 -5.80 -22.57 37.10
CA ALA A 530 -5.48 -21.87 35.86
C ALA A 530 -5.30 -20.37 36.05
N TYR A 531 -6.05 -19.74 36.95
CA TYR A 531 -5.84 -18.33 37.30
C TYR A 531 -4.43 -18.12 37.84
N LEU A 532 -3.99 -18.97 38.77
CA LEU A 532 -2.61 -18.95 39.29
C LEU A 532 -1.57 -19.22 38.20
N PHE A 533 -1.83 -20.17 37.29
CA PHE A 533 -0.94 -20.42 36.16
C PHE A 533 -0.74 -19.17 35.29
N VAL A 534 -1.80 -18.44 34.95
CA VAL A 534 -1.72 -17.20 34.14
C VAL A 534 -0.91 -16.10 34.84
N GLN A 535 -0.77 -16.15 36.17
CA GLN A 535 0.08 -15.23 36.93
C GLN A 535 1.58 -15.58 36.91
N THR A 536 1.94 -16.79 36.50
CA THR A 536 3.35 -17.21 36.35
C THR A 536 4.02 -16.52 35.16
N GLN A 537 5.36 -16.49 35.11
CA GLN A 537 6.13 -15.95 34.00
C GLN A 537 5.78 -16.65 32.68
N LEU A 538 5.69 -17.98 32.70
CA LEU A 538 5.29 -18.76 31.52
C LEU A 538 3.84 -18.46 31.11
N GLY A 539 2.91 -18.42 32.07
CA GLY A 539 1.51 -18.11 31.80
C GLY A 539 1.32 -16.71 31.22
N LYS A 540 1.98 -15.69 31.79
CA LYS A 540 2.01 -14.31 31.29
C LYS A 540 2.57 -14.22 29.88
N TYR A 541 3.67 -14.91 29.62
CA TYR A 541 4.31 -14.95 28.30
C TYR A 541 3.38 -15.56 27.24
N LEU A 542 2.80 -16.73 27.51
CA LEU A 542 1.87 -17.39 26.60
C LEU A 542 0.60 -16.57 26.37
N TRP A 543 0.07 -15.96 27.43
CA TRP A 543 -1.06 -15.04 27.35
C TRP A 543 -0.75 -13.87 26.42
N HIS A 544 0.38 -13.21 26.63
CA HIS A 544 0.79 -12.05 25.85
C HIS A 544 0.87 -12.34 24.35
N LEU A 545 1.35 -13.54 23.98
CA LEU A 545 1.43 -13.99 22.59
C LEU A 545 0.05 -14.29 21.99
N CYS A 546 -0.83 -15.01 22.70
CA CYS A 546 -2.14 -15.39 22.16
C CYS A 546 -3.20 -14.30 22.26
N SER A 547 -3.01 -13.30 23.14
CA SER A 547 -3.95 -12.21 23.38
C SER A 547 -3.51 -10.88 22.76
N ASN A 548 -2.29 -10.82 22.21
CA ASN A 548 -1.66 -9.61 21.68
C ASN A 548 -1.59 -8.50 22.74
N GLN A 549 -1.01 -8.83 23.89
CA GLN A 549 -0.72 -7.92 25.01
C GLN A 549 -1.94 -7.32 25.76
N THR A 550 -3.11 -7.97 25.75
CA THR A 550 -4.20 -7.52 26.63
C THR A 550 -3.86 -7.79 28.10
N SER A 551 -4.46 -6.99 29.00
CA SER A 551 -4.36 -7.23 30.45
C SER A 551 -4.79 -8.67 30.77
N LEU A 552 -4.15 -9.26 31.79
CA LEU A 552 -4.56 -10.57 32.28
C LEU A 552 -6.05 -10.55 32.67
N PRO A 553 -6.81 -11.60 32.37
CA PRO A 553 -8.24 -11.66 32.67
C PRO A 553 -8.46 -11.71 34.18
N GLU A 554 -9.57 -11.13 34.64
CA GLU A 554 -10.06 -11.37 36.00
C GLU A 554 -10.56 -12.82 36.13
N ILE A 555 -10.64 -13.35 37.35
CA ILE A 555 -11.00 -14.76 37.59
C ILE A 555 -12.34 -15.15 36.97
N ASP A 556 -13.35 -14.28 37.08
CA ASP A 556 -14.69 -14.49 36.55
C ASP A 556 -14.72 -14.54 35.02
N GLU A 557 -13.77 -13.87 34.36
CA GLU A 557 -13.66 -13.80 32.90
C GLU A 557 -12.73 -14.86 32.33
N LEU A 558 -11.89 -15.48 33.17
CA LEU A 558 -10.84 -16.41 32.76
C LEU A 558 -11.35 -17.57 31.89
N PRO A 559 -12.44 -18.29 32.22
CA PRO A 559 -12.90 -19.41 31.41
C PRO A 559 -13.23 -18.99 29.97
N GLN A 560 -13.94 -17.87 29.82
CA GLN A 560 -14.30 -17.33 28.52
C GLN A 560 -13.07 -16.77 27.79
N ALA A 561 -12.18 -16.10 28.51
CA ALA A 561 -10.97 -15.50 27.96
C ALA A 561 -10.00 -16.58 27.43
N VAL A 562 -9.75 -17.63 28.20
CA VAL A 562 -8.95 -18.79 27.74
C VAL A 562 -9.54 -19.39 26.46
N ARG A 563 -10.87 -19.54 26.40
CA ARG A 563 -11.54 -20.09 25.22
C ARG A 563 -11.41 -19.18 23.99
N ASN A 564 -11.69 -17.89 24.14
CA ASN A 564 -11.66 -16.92 23.04
C ASN A 564 -10.24 -16.73 22.49
N TYR A 565 -9.24 -16.61 23.38
CA TYR A 565 -7.85 -16.37 22.99
C TYR A 565 -7.05 -17.65 22.76
N GLY A 566 -7.60 -18.82 23.07
CA GLY A 566 -6.92 -20.08 22.80
C GLY A 566 -5.69 -20.34 23.68
N LEU A 567 -5.69 -19.89 24.94
CA LEU A 567 -4.55 -20.05 25.84
C LEU A 567 -4.32 -21.54 26.15
N PRO A 568 -3.13 -22.11 25.85
CA PRO A 568 -2.80 -23.48 26.22
C PRO A 568 -2.58 -23.58 27.73
N LEU A 569 -3.26 -24.53 28.36
CA LEU A 569 -3.19 -24.76 29.81
C LEU A 569 -2.49 -26.09 30.14
N PRO A 570 -1.76 -26.17 31.28
CA PRO A 570 -1.25 -27.42 31.81
C PRO A 570 -2.35 -28.48 32.05
N GLY A 571 -1.93 -29.74 32.22
CA GLY A 571 -2.85 -30.83 32.54
C GLY A 571 -3.57 -30.63 33.89
N ARG A 572 -4.74 -31.29 34.05
CA ARG A 572 -5.58 -31.18 35.27
C ARG A 572 -4.83 -31.45 36.57
N GLU A 573 -3.88 -32.38 36.58
CA GLU A 573 -3.07 -32.70 37.75
C GLU A 573 -2.24 -31.49 38.20
N ILE A 574 -1.56 -30.83 37.26
CA ILE A 574 -0.75 -29.63 37.53
C ILE A 574 -1.63 -28.48 38.00
N LEU A 575 -2.80 -28.28 37.37
CA LEU A 575 -3.73 -27.22 37.79
C LEU A 575 -4.31 -27.49 39.18
N ALA A 576 -4.61 -28.75 39.51
CA ALA A 576 -5.08 -29.14 40.83
C ALA A 576 -4.00 -28.92 41.89
N ASP A 577 -2.74 -29.27 41.61
CA ASP A 577 -1.61 -29.01 42.50
C ASP A 577 -1.36 -27.51 42.70
N LEU A 578 -1.50 -26.72 41.63
CA LEU A 578 -1.42 -25.25 41.71
C LEU A 578 -2.52 -24.66 42.59
N CYS A 579 -3.73 -25.20 42.51
CA CYS A 579 -4.85 -24.77 43.34
C CYS A 579 -4.55 -24.94 44.84
N LEU A 580 -3.75 -25.95 45.24
CA LEU A 580 -3.41 -26.20 46.65
C LEU A 580 -2.43 -25.18 47.24
N ILE A 581 -1.75 -24.39 46.39
CA ILE A 581 -0.79 -23.35 46.82
C ILE A 581 -1.50 -22.05 47.19
N GLY A 582 -2.64 -21.77 46.55
CA GLY A 582 -3.50 -20.64 46.90
C GLY A 582 -4.63 -21.04 47.86
N LEU A 583 -5.26 -20.05 48.50
CA LEU A 583 -6.49 -20.25 49.25
C LEU A 583 -7.68 -19.78 48.39
N PRO A 584 -8.46 -20.68 47.77
CA PRO A 584 -9.58 -20.30 46.91
C PRO A 584 -10.59 -19.41 47.65
N GLU A 585 -10.81 -19.68 48.94
CA GLU A 585 -11.76 -18.97 49.80
C GLU A 585 -11.36 -17.50 50.07
N SER A 586 -10.09 -17.14 49.90
CA SER A 586 -9.56 -15.79 50.17
C SER A 586 -9.20 -15.02 48.90
N GLU A 587 -9.26 -15.64 47.71
CA GLU A 587 -8.77 -15.11 46.43
C GLU A 587 -7.36 -14.48 46.49
N MET A 588 -6.54 -14.87 47.48
CA MET A 588 -5.26 -14.24 47.73
C MET A 588 -4.20 -14.92 46.87
N ILE A 589 -3.66 -14.18 45.91
CA ILE A 589 -2.56 -14.64 45.05
C ILE A 589 -1.28 -14.72 45.91
N PRO A 590 -0.53 -15.83 45.88
CA PRO A 590 0.76 -15.94 46.56
C PRO A 590 1.74 -14.87 46.07
N GLU A 591 2.77 -14.53 46.88
CA GLU A 591 3.84 -13.64 46.41
C GLU A 591 4.49 -14.20 45.13
N PRO A 592 4.85 -13.35 44.13
CA PRO A 592 5.34 -13.81 42.83
C PRO A 592 6.50 -14.80 42.93
N ASP A 593 7.49 -14.53 43.78
CA ASP A 593 8.67 -15.40 43.95
C ASP A 593 8.29 -16.78 44.55
N LEU A 594 7.30 -16.80 45.44
CA LEU A 594 6.77 -18.03 46.01
C LEU A 594 6.00 -18.82 44.94
N LEU A 595 5.15 -18.14 44.17
CA LEU A 595 4.38 -18.75 43.09
C LEU A 595 5.30 -19.37 42.02
N GLU A 596 6.35 -18.67 41.60
CA GLU A 596 7.31 -19.18 40.63
C GLU A 596 8.08 -20.39 41.15
N ARG A 597 8.51 -20.34 42.42
CA ARG A 597 9.23 -21.47 43.03
C ARG A 597 8.36 -22.70 43.09
N GLU A 598 7.11 -22.57 43.55
CA GLU A 598 6.20 -23.70 43.66
C GLU A 598 5.74 -24.19 42.29
N PHE A 599 5.50 -23.30 41.33
CA PHE A 599 5.25 -23.70 39.94
C PHE A 599 6.41 -24.49 39.36
N THR A 600 7.66 -24.05 39.57
CA THR A 600 8.86 -24.78 39.13
C THR A 600 8.97 -26.15 39.79
N ASN A 601 8.59 -26.29 41.07
CA ASN A 601 8.57 -27.56 41.78
C ASN A 601 7.55 -28.55 41.18
N ILE A 602 6.36 -28.08 40.81
CA ILE A 602 5.28 -28.91 40.25
C ILE A 602 5.53 -29.22 38.77
N PHE A 603 5.82 -28.17 37.99
CA PHE A 603 5.88 -28.21 36.53
C PHE A 603 7.25 -28.67 36.01
N GLY A 604 8.31 -28.42 36.79
CA GLY A 604 9.71 -28.58 36.39
C GLY A 604 10.32 -27.26 35.90
N PRO A 605 11.62 -27.28 35.54
CA PRO A 605 12.34 -26.08 35.11
C PRO A 605 11.73 -25.50 33.82
N THR A 606 11.48 -24.20 33.82
CA THR A 606 11.07 -23.42 32.64
C THR A 606 12.29 -22.76 31.99
N PRO A 607 12.26 -22.52 30.66
CA PRO A 607 13.32 -21.79 29.98
C PRO A 607 13.39 -20.35 30.48
N VAL A 608 14.58 -19.75 30.41
CA VAL A 608 14.75 -18.31 30.63
C VAL A 608 14.03 -17.60 29.48
N LEU A 609 12.93 -16.94 29.82
CA LEU A 609 12.15 -16.18 28.85
C LEU A 609 12.86 -14.85 28.62
N THR A 610 13.05 -14.49 27.35
CA THR A 610 13.51 -13.15 27.01
C THR A 610 12.46 -12.18 27.52
N GLU A 611 12.81 -11.23 28.40
CA GLU A 611 11.94 -10.11 28.71
C GLU A 611 11.67 -9.39 27.39
N SER A 612 10.51 -9.65 26.80
CA SER A 612 10.02 -9.01 25.59
C SER A 612 10.02 -7.52 25.84
N ALA A 613 11.09 -6.81 25.42
CA ALA A 613 11.29 -5.36 25.49
C ALA A 613 10.15 -4.62 26.19
N THR A 614 10.06 -4.77 27.51
CA THR A 614 9.09 -4.06 28.31
C THR A 614 9.64 -2.66 28.43
N HIS A 615 9.07 -1.73 27.67
CA HIS A 615 8.89 -0.41 28.22
C HIS A 615 8.22 -0.60 29.59
N ASP A 616 8.99 -0.33 30.65
CA ASP A 616 8.51 -0.26 32.02
C ASP A 616 7.27 0.63 32.08
N VAL A 617 6.09 0.01 32.04
CA VAL A 617 4.88 0.60 32.62
C VAL A 617 4.85 0.07 34.03
N THR A 618 5.53 0.81 34.91
CA THR A 618 5.50 0.61 36.36
C THR A 618 4.08 0.37 36.85
N ASP A 619 3.93 -0.69 37.64
CA ASP A 619 2.78 -1.01 38.45
C ASP A 619 2.19 0.23 39.12
N GLY A 620 0.97 0.58 38.70
CA GLY A 620 0.12 1.53 39.38
C GLY A 620 -1.07 0.78 39.95
N SER A 621 -0.96 0.42 41.24
CA SER A 621 -2.06 0.00 42.12
C SER A 621 -3.39 0.64 41.75
N LYS A 622 -4.47 -0.16 41.80
CA LYS A 622 -5.89 0.24 41.67
C LYS A 622 -6.17 1.60 42.33
N SER A 623 -6.06 2.64 41.53
CA SER A 623 -6.69 3.94 41.72
C SER A 623 -7.31 4.24 40.38
N ARG A 624 -8.57 4.67 40.43
CA ARG A 624 -9.38 5.10 39.29
C ARG A 624 -8.67 6.29 38.62
N ARG A 625 -7.60 6.05 37.85
CA ARG A 625 -6.84 7.06 37.15
C ARG A 625 -7.64 7.44 35.93
N ARG A 626 -8.28 8.61 36.01
CA ARG A 626 -8.53 9.49 34.87
C ARG A 626 -7.25 9.45 34.02
N SER A 627 -7.35 8.91 32.81
CA SER A 627 -6.28 9.02 31.83
C SER A 627 -6.07 10.52 31.57
N SER A 628 -5.03 11.09 32.18
CA SER A 628 -4.56 12.40 31.79
C SER A 628 -3.81 12.22 30.47
N ALA A 629 -4.54 12.04 29.38
CA ALA A 629 -3.96 12.19 28.05
C ALA A 629 -3.30 13.57 28.03
N THR A 630 -2.01 13.61 27.71
CA THR A 630 -1.32 14.89 27.64
C THR A 630 -1.97 15.74 26.53
N PRO A 631 -1.98 17.08 26.64
CA PRO A 631 -2.49 17.95 25.57
C PRO A 631 -1.90 17.62 24.18
N LYS A 632 -0.66 17.07 24.16
CA LYS A 632 0.02 16.60 22.97
C LYS A 632 -0.64 15.37 22.32
N GLU A 633 -1.10 14.39 23.10
CA GLU A 633 -1.80 13.20 22.57
C GLU A 633 -3.20 13.54 22.02
N ILE A 634 -3.89 14.48 22.68
CA ILE A 634 -5.17 14.98 22.16
C ILE A 634 -4.94 15.74 20.85
N ALA A 635 -3.91 16.58 20.78
CA ALA A 635 -3.54 17.30 19.57
C ALA A 635 -3.15 16.34 18.43
N SER A 636 -2.26 15.37 18.69
CA SER A 636 -1.79 14.44 17.64
C SER A 636 -2.92 13.61 17.04
N LYS A 637 -3.94 13.27 17.84
CA LYS A 637 -5.10 12.50 17.39
C LYS A 637 -6.16 13.34 16.67
N VAL A 638 -6.33 14.61 17.06
CA VAL A 638 -7.36 15.49 16.46
C VAL A 638 -6.87 16.13 15.17
N PHE A 639 -5.56 16.36 15.06
CA PHE A 639 -4.91 16.97 13.89
C PHE A 639 -4.06 15.95 13.10
N GLU A 640 -4.37 14.66 13.19
CA GLU A 640 -3.68 13.58 12.48
C GLU A 640 -3.70 13.79 10.96
N ASP A 641 -4.83 14.28 10.45
CA ASP A 641 -5.05 14.61 9.03
C ASP A 641 -4.43 15.96 8.60
N GLY A 642 -3.72 16.64 9.51
CA GLY A 642 -3.12 17.96 9.30
C GLY A 642 -4.07 19.14 9.56
N ILE A 643 -3.51 20.34 9.56
CA ILE A 643 -4.26 21.61 9.74
C ILE A 643 -4.59 22.19 8.36
N PRO A 644 -5.85 22.56 8.08
CA PRO A 644 -6.22 23.19 6.82
C PRO A 644 -5.50 24.53 6.64
N ARG A 645 -4.80 24.68 5.50
CA ARG A 645 -4.12 25.92 5.12
C ARG A 645 -5.02 26.76 4.23
N PHE A 646 -5.23 28.01 4.62
CA PHE A 646 -6.05 28.97 3.89
C PHE A 646 -5.17 30.09 3.35
N PRO A 647 -5.30 30.46 2.06
CA PRO A 647 -6.30 29.99 1.09
C PRO A 647 -5.86 28.78 0.24
N GLU A 648 -4.61 28.31 0.33
CA GLU A 648 -3.99 27.42 -0.67
C GLU A 648 -4.77 26.13 -0.88
N HIS A 649 -5.14 25.42 0.19
CA HIS A 649 -5.83 24.13 0.08
C HIS A 649 -7.20 24.27 -0.60
N TYR A 650 -7.81 25.45 -0.51
CA TYR A 650 -9.12 25.75 -1.07
C TYR A 650 -9.03 26.27 -2.51
N LEU A 651 -7.89 26.83 -2.90
CA LEU A 651 -7.59 27.21 -4.28
C LEU A 651 -7.22 26.04 -5.17
N MET A 652 -6.73 24.92 -4.62
CA MET A 652 -6.32 23.73 -5.41
C MET A 652 -7.44 23.12 -6.25
N ASN A 653 -8.71 23.35 -5.87
CA ASN A 653 -9.89 22.77 -6.54
C ASN A 653 -10.54 23.73 -7.56
N LEU A 654 -9.98 24.92 -7.75
CA LEU A 654 -10.57 25.98 -8.58
C LEU A 654 -9.77 26.17 -9.87
N TYR A 655 -10.45 26.22 -11.02
CA TYR A 655 -9.81 26.36 -12.32
C TYR A 655 -9.31 27.80 -12.53
N ARG A 656 -8.01 28.03 -12.33
CA ARG A 656 -7.28 29.30 -12.61
C ARG A 656 -8.07 30.58 -12.30
N PRO A 657 -8.49 30.80 -11.04
CA PRO A 657 -9.05 32.09 -10.66
C PRO A 657 -8.00 33.19 -10.85
N GLU A 658 -8.42 34.39 -11.26
CA GLU A 658 -7.57 35.58 -11.15
C GLU A 658 -7.35 35.88 -9.66
N LEU A 659 -6.10 36.11 -9.28
CA LEU A 659 -5.69 36.25 -7.88
C LEU A 659 -5.06 37.63 -7.64
N THR A 660 -5.46 38.28 -6.56
CA THR A 660 -4.77 39.47 -6.01
C THR A 660 -3.86 39.04 -4.86
N GLU A 661 -2.60 39.49 -4.91
CA GLU A 661 -1.60 39.26 -3.87
C GLU A 661 -1.66 40.32 -2.76
N TYR A 662 -1.65 39.86 -1.52
CA TYR A 662 -1.62 40.66 -0.31
C TYR A 662 -0.41 40.28 0.53
N THR A 663 0.25 41.29 1.12
CA THR A 663 1.35 41.07 2.06
C THR A 663 0.85 41.27 3.49
N LEU A 664 1.06 40.27 4.34
CA LEU A 664 0.63 40.26 5.74
C LEU A 664 1.82 40.41 6.68
N HIS A 665 1.64 41.17 7.76
CA HIS A 665 2.68 41.45 8.75
C HIS A 665 2.27 41.06 10.18
N GLY A 666 1.36 40.09 10.30
CA GLY A 666 0.79 39.58 11.55
C GLY A 666 -0.74 39.63 11.54
N VAL A 667 -1.34 39.26 12.68
CA VAL A 667 -2.80 39.19 12.84
C VAL A 667 -3.46 40.55 12.60
N LEU A 668 -4.48 40.56 11.75
CA LEU A 668 -5.23 41.75 11.35
C LEU A 668 -6.52 41.92 12.15
N GLU A 669 -6.83 43.17 12.51
CA GLU A 669 -8.10 43.57 13.11
C GLU A 669 -8.72 44.75 12.33
N VAL A 670 -10.06 44.81 12.30
CA VAL A 670 -10.79 45.93 11.68
C VAL A 670 -10.68 47.16 12.57
N THR A 671 -10.16 48.27 12.03
CA THR A 671 -10.07 49.55 12.76
C THR A 671 -11.16 50.52 12.36
N GLU A 672 -11.40 50.66 11.06
CA GLU A 672 -12.39 51.59 10.51
C GLU A 672 -13.12 50.94 9.34
N GLU A 673 -14.44 51.10 9.33
CA GLU A 673 -15.33 50.69 8.24
C GLU A 673 -16.02 51.95 7.72
N PHE A 674 -15.73 52.37 6.49
CA PHE A 674 -16.32 53.55 5.86
C PHE A 674 -16.77 53.21 4.44
N PHE A 675 -18.09 53.09 4.26
CA PHE A 675 -18.72 52.55 3.05
C PHE A 675 -18.20 51.14 2.72
N ASP A 676 -17.64 50.95 1.54
CA ASP A 676 -17.13 49.66 1.05
C ASP A 676 -15.63 49.50 1.34
N LYS A 677 -14.99 50.51 1.98
CA LYS A 677 -13.58 50.46 2.38
C LYS A 677 -13.44 50.08 3.84
N ILE A 678 -12.67 49.03 4.07
CA ILE A 678 -12.36 48.52 5.40
C ILE A 678 -10.86 48.65 5.63
N SER A 679 -10.50 49.34 6.70
CA SER A 679 -9.12 49.45 7.16
C SER A 679 -8.82 48.34 8.16
N LEU A 680 -7.82 47.51 7.83
CA LEU A 680 -7.28 46.45 8.67
C LEU A 680 -5.93 46.90 9.24
N ARG A 681 -5.70 46.73 10.54
CA ARG A 681 -4.42 47.06 11.19
C ARG A 681 -3.82 45.82 11.82
N THR A 682 -2.50 45.66 11.71
CA THR A 682 -1.76 44.63 12.44
C THR A 682 -1.64 44.98 13.92
N VAL A 683 -1.91 44.02 14.81
CA VAL A 683 -1.85 44.23 16.26
C VAL A 683 -0.43 44.59 16.75
N GLU A 684 0.62 44.14 16.05
CA GLU A 684 2.01 44.27 16.53
C GLU A 684 2.89 45.33 15.82
N LYS A 685 2.65 45.62 14.53
CA LYS A 685 3.60 46.37 13.67
C LYS A 685 3.08 47.70 13.11
N ASP A 686 1.92 48.17 13.57
CA ASP A 686 1.29 49.42 13.13
C ASP A 686 1.13 49.57 11.60
N HIS A 687 1.02 48.44 10.89
CA HIS A 687 0.76 48.42 9.46
C HIS A 687 -0.74 48.44 9.19
N THR A 688 -1.18 49.27 8.26
CA THR A 688 -2.59 49.41 7.85
C THR A 688 -2.78 48.97 6.40
N LEU A 689 -3.72 48.06 6.16
CA LEU A 689 -4.15 47.58 4.86
C LEU A 689 -5.58 48.05 4.59
N GLU A 690 -5.81 48.79 3.52
CA GLU A 690 -7.17 49.16 3.08
C GLU A 690 -7.64 48.18 2.01
N VAL A 691 -8.84 47.61 2.20
CA VAL A 691 -9.47 46.71 1.23
C VAL A 691 -10.90 47.12 0.94
N SER A 692 -11.34 46.85 -0.29
CA SER A 692 -12.72 47.08 -0.73
C SER A 692 -13.51 45.79 -0.57
N GLY A 693 -14.60 45.81 0.20
CA GLY A 693 -15.49 44.66 0.38
C GLY A 693 -15.25 43.89 1.68
N LYS A 694 -16.36 43.62 2.38
CA LYS A 694 -16.38 42.91 3.66
C LYS A 694 -15.83 41.48 3.57
N LEU A 695 -16.10 40.79 2.47
CA LEU A 695 -15.69 39.40 2.30
C LEU A 695 -14.17 39.26 2.16
N ILE A 696 -13.52 40.18 1.43
CA ILE A 696 -12.06 40.24 1.30
C ILE A 696 -11.43 40.57 2.66
N ALA A 697 -12.00 41.52 3.41
CA ALA A 697 -11.54 41.82 4.75
C ALA A 697 -11.64 40.60 5.69
N GLU A 698 -12.75 39.86 5.66
CA GLU A 698 -12.93 38.63 6.44
C GLU A 698 -11.93 37.54 6.04
N ALA A 699 -11.70 37.34 4.73
CA ALA A 699 -10.73 36.38 4.23
C ALA A 699 -9.31 36.72 4.70
N LEU A 700 -8.90 37.99 4.63
CA LEU A 700 -7.58 38.44 5.07
C LEU A 700 -7.40 38.32 6.59
N ILE A 701 -8.45 38.58 7.38
CA ILE A 701 -8.40 38.34 8.82
C ILE A 701 -8.17 36.86 9.10
N LEU A 702 -8.91 35.95 8.43
CA LEU A 702 -8.73 34.50 8.59
C LEU A 702 -7.33 34.05 8.18
N ALA A 703 -6.84 34.58 7.06
CA ALA A 703 -5.52 34.27 6.53
C ALA A 703 -4.38 34.85 7.39
N SER A 704 -4.61 35.95 8.11
CA SER A 704 -3.60 36.58 8.99
C SER A 704 -3.21 35.74 10.22
N TYR A 705 -3.93 34.66 10.51
CA TYR A 705 -3.55 33.69 11.54
C TYR A 705 -2.62 32.60 11.02
N THR A 706 -2.35 32.51 9.71
CA THR A 706 -1.34 31.61 9.16
C THR A 706 0.05 32.26 9.26
N ASP A 707 1.11 31.46 9.36
CA ASP A 707 2.50 31.93 9.42
C ASP A 707 3.02 32.43 8.04
N GLN A 708 2.13 32.87 7.14
CA GLN A 708 2.47 33.27 5.77
C GLN A 708 2.48 34.79 5.62
N GLU A 709 3.58 35.31 5.07
CA GLU A 709 3.74 36.75 4.81
C GLU A 709 3.11 37.19 3.48
N GLN A 710 2.85 36.26 2.56
CA GLN A 710 2.25 36.54 1.25
C GLN A 710 1.08 35.62 1.00
N ILE A 711 -0.07 36.20 0.66
CA ILE A 711 -1.32 35.48 0.46
C ILE A 711 -2.00 35.96 -0.82
N SER A 712 -2.45 35.02 -1.63
CA SER A 712 -3.16 35.28 -2.88
C SER A 712 -4.64 34.92 -2.73
N LEU A 713 -5.55 35.87 -2.94
CA LEU A 713 -7.00 35.65 -2.85
C LEU A 713 -7.67 35.83 -4.22
N PRO A 714 -8.74 35.07 -4.53
CA PRO A 714 -9.52 35.25 -5.76
C PRO A 714 -10.17 36.63 -5.85
N ASP A 715 -10.17 37.19 -7.06
CA ASP A 715 -10.89 38.44 -7.37
C ASP A 715 -12.41 38.23 -7.49
N ASP A 716 -12.83 37.00 -7.84
CA ASP A 716 -14.23 36.62 -7.92
C ASP A 716 -14.83 36.43 -6.51
N GLU A 717 -15.77 37.30 -6.16
CA GLU A 717 -16.45 37.32 -4.86
C GLU A 717 -17.21 36.02 -4.54
N LEU A 718 -17.76 35.32 -5.56
CA LEU A 718 -18.46 34.05 -5.35
C LEU A 718 -17.48 32.94 -5.00
N ILE A 719 -16.34 32.90 -5.69
CA ILE A 719 -15.27 31.94 -5.42
C ILE A 719 -14.67 32.20 -4.04
N LEU A 720 -14.39 33.46 -3.72
CA LEU A 720 -13.91 33.87 -2.41
C LEU A 720 -14.90 33.47 -1.29
N ALA A 721 -16.20 33.64 -1.53
CA ALA A 721 -17.24 33.27 -0.56
C ALA A 721 -17.27 31.77 -0.31
N GLU A 722 -17.15 30.97 -1.37
CA GLU A 722 -17.13 29.51 -1.28
C GLU A 722 -15.92 29.00 -0.48
N ILE A 723 -14.71 29.50 -0.78
CA ILE A 723 -13.50 29.06 -0.07
C ILE A 723 -13.50 29.51 1.40
N VAL A 724 -14.00 30.70 1.70
CA VAL A 724 -14.15 31.20 3.09
C VAL A 724 -15.15 30.34 3.85
N GLN A 725 -16.28 30.01 3.23
CA GLN A 725 -17.31 29.17 3.85
C GLN A 725 -16.81 27.74 4.11
N GLN A 726 -16.07 27.16 3.17
CA GLN A 726 -15.50 25.83 3.33
C GLN A 726 -14.46 25.81 4.46
N TYR A 727 -13.56 26.80 4.50
CA TYR A 727 -12.57 26.92 5.57
C TYR A 727 -13.23 27.08 6.95
N ARG A 728 -14.26 27.91 7.07
CA ARG A 728 -15.04 28.05 8.32
C ARG A 728 -15.68 26.73 8.74
N SER A 729 -16.24 25.98 7.80
CA SER A 729 -16.87 24.69 8.07
C SER A 729 -15.86 23.67 8.61
N ASP A 730 -14.65 23.64 8.04
CA ASP A 730 -13.56 22.79 8.50
C ASP A 730 -13.08 23.19 9.91
N LEU A 731 -12.94 24.49 10.19
CA LEU A 731 -12.59 24.97 11.54
C LEU A 731 -13.66 24.61 12.58
N VAL A 732 -14.95 24.70 12.25
CA VAL A 732 -16.04 24.27 13.14
C VAL A 732 -15.96 22.77 13.40
N ARG A 733 -15.77 21.96 12.36
CA ARG A 733 -15.65 20.50 12.49
C ARG A 733 -14.45 20.09 13.35
N LEU A 734 -13.29 20.72 13.13
CA LEU A 734 -12.08 20.50 13.92
C LEU A 734 -12.27 20.90 15.38
N HIS A 735 -12.89 22.06 15.62
CA HIS A 735 -13.18 22.52 16.99
C HIS A 735 -14.14 21.55 17.70
N ASP A 736 -15.17 21.04 17.01
CA ASP A 736 -16.10 20.06 17.58
C ASP A 736 -15.44 18.70 17.86
N ASN A 737 -14.52 18.26 16.99
CA ASN A 737 -13.71 17.07 17.21
C ASN A 737 -12.79 17.26 18.43
N LEU A 738 -12.12 18.41 18.55
CA LEU A 738 -11.27 18.75 19.68
C LEU A 738 -12.07 18.80 20.99
N MET A 739 -13.25 19.42 20.96
CA MET A 739 -14.15 19.49 22.12
C MET A 739 -14.68 18.13 22.53
N ARG A 740 -15.01 17.25 21.57
CA ARG A 740 -15.40 15.86 21.85
C ARG A 740 -14.25 15.06 22.47
N ALA A 741 -13.03 15.23 21.97
CA ALA A 741 -11.84 14.61 22.53
C ALA A 741 -11.57 15.13 23.96
N CYS A 742 -11.52 16.46 24.16
CA CYS A 742 -11.28 17.06 25.47
C CYS A 742 -12.34 16.68 26.52
N ARG A 743 -13.62 16.57 26.16
CA ARG A 743 -14.69 16.13 27.07
C ARG A 743 -14.60 14.65 27.46
N ARG A 744 -13.97 13.81 26.63
CA ARG A 744 -13.72 12.40 26.99
C ARG A 744 -12.65 12.29 28.07
N PHE A 745 -11.71 13.24 28.13
CA PHE A 745 -10.59 13.24 29.08
C PHE A 745 -10.85 14.11 30.31
N GLU A 746 -11.56 15.23 30.18
CA GLU A 746 -11.85 16.15 31.28
C GLU A 746 -13.35 16.20 31.60
N PRO A 747 -13.79 15.56 32.70
CA PRO A 747 -15.22 15.48 33.06
C PRO A 747 -15.80 16.84 33.51
N HIS A 748 -14.96 17.80 33.92
CA HIS A 748 -15.43 19.15 34.24
C HIS A 748 -15.54 20.01 32.98
N ARG A 749 -16.78 20.35 32.58
CA ARG A 749 -17.09 21.14 31.37
C ARG A 749 -16.24 22.40 31.21
N GLN A 750 -16.00 23.15 32.29
CA GLN A 750 -15.20 24.38 32.24
C GLN A 750 -13.70 24.11 32.02
N GLN A 751 -13.17 23.02 32.56
CA GLN A 751 -11.77 22.64 32.39
C GLN A 751 -11.52 22.04 30.99
N ALA A 752 -12.48 21.28 30.45
CA ALA A 752 -12.43 20.78 29.07
C ALA A 752 -12.39 21.92 28.04
N VAL A 753 -13.18 22.99 28.26
CA VAL A 753 -13.16 24.19 27.40
C VAL A 753 -11.82 24.91 27.49
N LYS A 754 -11.25 25.07 28.70
CA LYS A 754 -9.92 25.67 28.88
C LYS A 754 -8.82 24.84 28.22
N LEU A 755 -8.91 23.52 28.28
CA LEU A 755 -7.97 22.60 27.65
C LEU A 755 -8.03 22.68 26.12
N ALA A 756 -9.25 22.62 25.57
CA ALA A 756 -9.47 22.78 24.12
C ALA A 756 -8.95 24.13 23.62
N GLY A 757 -9.24 25.23 24.34
CA GLY A 757 -8.73 26.55 24.00
C GLY A 757 -7.21 26.64 24.00
N ARG A 758 -6.53 26.00 24.96
CA ARG A 758 -5.06 25.94 25.00
C ARG A 758 -4.48 25.15 23.83
N ILE A 759 -5.05 23.99 23.49
CA ILE A 759 -4.59 23.17 22.36
C ILE A 759 -4.82 23.92 21.05
N TRP A 760 -5.96 24.58 20.90
CA TRP A 760 -6.30 25.37 19.71
C TRP A 760 -5.30 26.52 19.46
N GLN A 761 -4.93 27.25 20.53
CA GLN A 761 -3.92 28.31 20.45
C GLN A 761 -2.53 27.80 20.10
N GLN A 762 -2.15 26.61 20.57
CA GLN A 762 -0.85 26.00 20.27
C GLN A 762 -0.67 25.63 18.78
N GLN A 763 -1.77 25.53 18.04
CA GLN A 763 -1.78 25.19 16.61
C GLN A 763 -1.90 26.43 15.70
N ASN A 764 -1.75 27.65 16.24
CA ASN A 764 -1.90 28.92 15.52
C ASN A 764 -3.22 29.05 14.73
N LEU A 765 -4.31 28.46 15.24
CA LEU A 765 -5.61 28.51 14.58
C LEU A 765 -6.41 29.79 14.89
N PRO A 766 -7.24 30.30 13.96
CA PRO A 766 -8.09 31.47 14.21
C PRO A 766 -9.01 31.24 15.42
N PRO A 767 -9.24 32.24 16.30
CA PRO A 767 -10.13 32.10 17.46
C PRO A 767 -11.59 31.95 17.03
N GLU A 768 -12.44 31.34 17.87
CA GLU A 768 -13.87 31.12 17.57
C GLU A 768 -14.60 32.37 17.06
N LYS A 769 -14.25 33.56 17.58
CA LYS A 769 -14.85 34.83 17.16
C LYS A 769 -14.52 35.25 15.73
N ALA A 770 -13.41 34.76 15.17
CA ALA A 770 -12.96 35.08 13.82
C ALA A 770 -13.65 34.24 12.74
N TYR A 771 -14.04 33.00 13.06
CA TYR A 771 -14.63 32.07 12.09
C TYR A 771 -16.10 31.72 12.33
N LYS A 772 -16.65 31.95 13.54
CA LYS A 772 -18.10 31.90 13.78
C LYS A 772 -18.65 33.30 13.62
N THR A 773 -19.21 33.59 12.44
CA THR A 773 -20.04 34.78 12.23
C THR A 773 -21.21 34.77 13.20
N SER A 774 -21.36 35.86 13.96
CA SER A 774 -22.49 36.14 14.86
C SER A 774 -23.78 36.39 14.12
#